data_AF-A0A952WMA6-F1
#
_entry.id   AF-A0A952WMA6-F1
#
_cell.length_a   1.000
_cell.length_b   1.000
_cell.length_c   1.000
_cell.angle_alpha   90.00
_cell.angle_beta   90.00
_cell.angle_gamma   90.00
#
_symmetry.space_group_name_H-M   'P 1'
#
loop_
_entity.id
_entity.type
_entity.pdbx_description
1 polymer ?
#
loop_
_entity_poly.entity_id
_entity_poly.type
_entity_poly.pdbx_seq_one_letter_code
_entity_poly.pdbx_strand_id
1 'polypeptide(L)'
;MSVTSGRPMPTQPAMTASLHHAPTPPTVDPNAVTISGLVLDASYGPGTQPEPVSGSAYRVAESLAGEKLDRDIPPPGRYPYTRGLFPEGYRTRLWTMRQFAGFGSADDTNRRFKYLLEAARGGKSNTGLSTAFDLPTLMGRDSDEDLSVGEVGRCGVAIDTIEDMHRLYADIPVGQVTVSQTINGPAAVIWAMYLAHAAQRGIPWNQLGGTLQNDILKEFHSQNEFIYPPDPSVKLVVDTIEFQSRHIPRWNSVSISGYHIREAGSTATQELAFTLRDGMEYVEACVERGLAIDSFAPRLSFFFNSHNEFFEEVCKLRAARRIWARAMKERYGAASDRSWFMKTHVQTAGCSLTEQQPLNNIVRVAYQAMAAVLGGCQSLHTDSMDETLGLPTEQAVTVALRTQQILAHETGVTRVTDPLGGSWFIERLTDTMEREALNYIDEIDRMGDYGGGAPARALGAGCGGVGGGGGGDLASHPAYGRRSTFGRACINGINRGYFRRQIAEASYRFSEECEAGDRIIVGVNAYTESDEKRPIEILQISHQVEVEQCERLASFKKRRDAGVVARALENIRDVCRGAAPRHAINLLDGPSGPGCEPGAWGLHATNVMPALIEGSLANCTLGEMVQAMADIYGRYSGGPEW
;
A
#
# COMPACT_ATOMS: atom_id res chain seq x y z
N MET A 1 -83.60 -53.29 -25.11
CA MET A 1 -83.50 -51.82 -25.17
C MET A 1 -82.12 -51.51 -25.76
N SER A 2 -82.04 -50.91 -26.96
CA SER A 2 -81.75 -49.48 -27.17
C SER A 2 -80.31 -49.09 -26.76
N VAL A 3 -79.42 -48.49 -27.57
CA VAL A 3 -79.51 -47.99 -28.98
C VAL A 3 -78.09 -47.88 -29.62
N THR A 4 -78.04 -47.62 -30.93
CA THR A 4 -76.88 -47.32 -31.82
C THR A 4 -76.24 -45.92 -31.62
N SER A 5 -75.02 -45.56 -32.04
CA SER A 5 -73.81 -46.26 -32.57
C SER A 5 -72.69 -45.22 -32.84
N GLY A 6 -71.39 -45.58 -32.92
CA GLY A 6 -70.34 -44.62 -33.32
C GLY A 6 -68.98 -45.22 -33.70
N ARG A 7 -68.38 -44.76 -34.81
CA ARG A 7 -66.98 -45.05 -35.24
C ARG A 7 -66.01 -43.97 -34.72
N PRO A 8 -64.71 -44.28 -34.52
CA PRO A 8 -63.71 -43.30 -34.10
C PRO A 8 -63.15 -42.43 -35.25
N MET A 9 -62.63 -41.26 -34.91
CA MET A 9 -61.90 -40.32 -35.78
C MET A 9 -60.41 -40.73 -35.97
N PRO A 10 -59.72 -40.23 -37.02
CA PRO A 10 -58.41 -40.73 -37.42
C PRO A 10 -57.23 -40.20 -36.58
N THR A 11 -56.17 -41.00 -36.55
CA THR A 11 -54.89 -40.73 -35.87
C THR A 11 -54.03 -39.69 -36.60
N GLN A 12 -53.51 -38.69 -35.86
CA GLN A 12 -52.36 -37.89 -36.32
C GLN A 12 -51.04 -38.64 -36.06
N PRO A 13 -50.00 -38.45 -36.90
CA PRO A 13 -48.70 -39.10 -36.71
C PRO A 13 -47.90 -38.43 -35.59
N ALA A 14 -47.24 -39.23 -34.75
CA ALA A 14 -46.37 -38.75 -33.70
C ALA A 14 -45.06 -38.18 -34.29
N MET A 15 -44.75 -36.92 -33.99
CA MET A 15 -43.40 -36.38 -34.21
C MET A 15 -42.47 -36.89 -33.10
N THR A 16 -41.41 -37.60 -33.48
CA THR A 16 -40.31 -37.93 -32.57
C THR A 16 -39.47 -36.68 -32.32
N ALA A 17 -39.75 -35.99 -31.22
CA ALA A 17 -38.89 -34.90 -30.75
C ALA A 17 -37.54 -35.47 -30.29
N SER A 18 -36.49 -35.20 -31.06
CA SER A 18 -35.11 -35.44 -30.64
C SER A 18 -34.82 -34.54 -29.44
N LEU A 19 -34.63 -35.15 -28.26
CA LEU A 19 -34.10 -34.45 -27.09
C LEU A 19 -32.63 -34.14 -27.32
N HIS A 20 -32.36 -33.03 -28.02
CA HIS A 20 -31.06 -32.39 -27.96
C HIS A 20 -30.78 -32.06 -26.49
N HIS A 21 -29.84 -32.78 -25.87
CA HIS A 21 -29.16 -32.27 -24.70
C HIS A 21 -28.59 -30.90 -25.10
N ALA A 22 -29.00 -29.85 -24.39
CA ALA A 22 -28.22 -28.63 -24.37
C ALA A 22 -26.81 -29.01 -23.88
N PRO A 23 -25.73 -28.53 -24.53
CA PRO A 23 -24.40 -28.78 -24.03
C PRO A 23 -24.33 -28.26 -22.60
N THR A 24 -23.87 -29.10 -21.68
CA THR A 24 -23.51 -28.68 -20.32
C THR A 24 -22.54 -27.49 -20.46
N PRO A 25 -22.73 -26.38 -19.73
CA PRO A 25 -21.78 -25.28 -19.80
C PRO A 25 -20.38 -25.82 -19.49
N PRO A 26 -19.33 -25.36 -20.20
CA PRO A 26 -17.98 -25.88 -20.01
C PRO A 26 -17.58 -25.71 -18.55
N THR A 27 -17.30 -26.82 -17.87
CA THR A 27 -16.76 -26.82 -16.51
C THR A 27 -15.41 -26.12 -16.54
N VAL A 28 -15.28 -25.02 -15.80
CA VAL A 28 -14.00 -24.32 -15.65
C VAL A 28 -12.98 -25.28 -15.06
N ASP A 29 -11.84 -25.42 -15.71
CA ASP A 29 -10.70 -26.17 -15.14
C ASP A 29 -10.11 -25.33 -13.99
N PRO A 30 -10.15 -25.80 -12.73
CA PRO A 30 -9.59 -25.04 -11.60
C PRO A 30 -8.08 -24.77 -11.77
N ASN A 31 -7.36 -25.61 -12.53
CA ASN A 31 -5.94 -25.39 -12.83
C ASN A 31 -5.69 -24.20 -13.78
N ALA A 32 -6.72 -23.74 -14.48
CA ALA A 32 -6.66 -22.55 -15.34
C ALA A 32 -7.11 -21.26 -14.60
N VAL A 33 -7.49 -21.36 -13.31
CA VAL A 33 -7.99 -20.23 -12.51
C VAL A 33 -6.88 -19.65 -11.63
N THR A 34 -6.50 -18.40 -11.91
CA THR A 34 -5.51 -17.68 -11.10
C THR A 34 -5.98 -17.42 -9.67
N ILE A 35 -5.08 -17.03 -8.78
CA ILE A 35 -5.43 -16.56 -7.43
C ILE A 35 -6.45 -15.39 -7.45
N SER A 36 -6.44 -14.53 -8.48
CA SER A 36 -7.44 -13.48 -8.63
C SER A 36 -8.81 -13.97 -9.14
N GLY A 37 -8.90 -15.20 -9.63
CA GLY A 37 -10.12 -15.77 -10.20
C GLY A 37 -10.29 -15.47 -11.69
N LEU A 38 -9.19 -15.21 -12.39
CA LEU A 38 -9.14 -15.08 -13.85
C LEU A 38 -8.97 -16.47 -14.48
N VAL A 39 -9.83 -16.84 -15.43
CA VAL A 39 -9.64 -18.05 -16.25
C VAL A 39 -8.67 -17.72 -17.39
N LEU A 40 -7.56 -18.47 -17.48
CA LEU A 40 -6.53 -18.30 -18.52
C LEU A 40 -6.70 -19.26 -19.71
N ASP A 41 -6.29 -18.81 -20.89
CA ASP A 41 -6.13 -19.67 -22.07
C ASP A 41 -4.87 -20.53 -21.90
N ALA A 42 -4.93 -21.81 -22.31
CA ALA A 42 -3.76 -22.70 -22.26
C ALA A 42 -2.59 -22.25 -23.16
N SER A 43 -2.81 -21.36 -24.13
CA SER A 43 -1.74 -20.76 -24.94
C SER A 43 -2.14 -19.42 -25.57
N TYR A 44 -1.19 -18.48 -25.63
CA TYR A 44 -1.39 -17.14 -26.19
C TYR A 44 -0.49 -16.91 -27.41
N GLY A 45 -1.09 -16.52 -28.53
CA GLY A 45 -0.39 -16.26 -29.80
C GLY A 45 -1.19 -15.36 -30.74
N PRO A 46 -0.65 -15.06 -31.95
CA PRO A 46 -1.24 -14.11 -32.89
C PRO A 46 -2.61 -14.49 -33.43
N GLY A 47 -3.00 -15.78 -33.32
CA GLY A 47 -4.30 -16.30 -33.76
C GLY A 47 -5.18 -16.84 -32.63
N THR A 48 -4.79 -16.71 -31.36
CA THR A 48 -5.60 -17.19 -30.23
C THR A 48 -6.83 -16.30 -30.06
N GLN A 49 -7.97 -16.75 -30.59
CA GLN A 49 -9.27 -16.32 -30.09
C GLN A 49 -9.56 -17.06 -28.78
N PRO A 50 -9.91 -16.36 -27.70
CA PRO A 50 -10.27 -17.01 -26.44
C PRO A 50 -11.66 -17.64 -26.53
N GLU A 51 -11.84 -18.77 -25.85
CA GLU A 51 -13.11 -19.49 -25.80
C GLU A 51 -14.09 -18.81 -24.83
N PRO A 52 -15.37 -18.59 -25.22
CA PRO A 52 -16.34 -17.97 -24.35
C PRO A 52 -16.84 -18.95 -23.27
N VAL A 53 -16.35 -18.81 -22.04
CA VAL A 53 -16.92 -19.50 -20.87
C VAL A 53 -18.15 -18.72 -20.39
N SER A 54 -19.31 -19.39 -20.34
CA SER A 54 -20.54 -18.81 -19.81
C SER A 54 -21.04 -19.58 -18.59
N GLY A 55 -21.56 -18.87 -17.59
CA GLY A 55 -22.26 -19.47 -16.44
C GLY A 55 -21.39 -19.90 -15.26
N SER A 56 -20.20 -19.32 -15.07
CA SER A 56 -19.33 -19.58 -13.90
C SER A 56 -19.25 -18.38 -12.96
N ALA A 57 -18.89 -18.61 -11.69
CA ALA A 57 -18.57 -17.54 -10.73
C ALA A 57 -17.18 -16.91 -10.94
N TYR A 58 -16.33 -17.53 -11.77
CA TYR A 58 -15.03 -17.00 -12.15
C TYR A 58 -15.14 -15.99 -13.28
N ARG A 59 -14.25 -15.01 -13.28
CA ARG A 59 -14.11 -14.06 -14.39
C ARG A 59 -13.31 -14.77 -15.48
N VAL A 60 -13.83 -14.82 -16.69
CA VAL A 60 -12.95 -15.08 -17.84
C VAL A 60 -11.93 -13.93 -17.88
N ALA A 61 -10.67 -14.20 -18.20
CA ALA A 61 -9.75 -13.13 -18.59
C ALA A 61 -10.26 -12.53 -19.92
N GLU A 62 -11.25 -11.64 -19.82
CA GLU A 62 -12.23 -11.45 -20.89
C GLU A 62 -11.58 -11.05 -22.22
N SER A 63 -12.18 -11.59 -23.26
CA SER A 63 -11.72 -11.49 -24.63
C SER A 63 -11.55 -10.05 -25.09
N LEU A 64 -10.33 -9.69 -25.44
CA LEU A 64 -10.03 -8.57 -26.34
C LEU A 64 -10.38 -8.93 -27.81
N ALA A 65 -11.52 -9.59 -28.07
CA ALA A 65 -11.94 -10.01 -29.40
C ALA A 65 -12.20 -8.78 -30.29
N GLY A 66 -11.26 -8.52 -31.18
CA GLY A 66 -11.32 -7.39 -32.12
C GLY A 66 -10.48 -6.18 -31.72
N GLU A 67 -10.00 -6.11 -30.48
CA GLU A 67 -9.02 -5.09 -30.10
C GLU A 67 -7.63 -5.47 -30.62
N LYS A 68 -6.95 -4.50 -31.25
CA LYS A 68 -5.52 -4.65 -31.55
C LYS A 68 -4.77 -4.71 -30.23
N LEU A 69 -4.15 -5.86 -29.93
CA LEU A 69 -3.14 -5.94 -28.89
C LEU A 69 -2.06 -4.89 -29.21
N ASP A 70 -1.93 -3.86 -28.38
CA ASP A 70 -0.96 -2.78 -28.62
C ASP A 70 0.44 -3.29 -28.28
N ARG A 71 1.08 -3.91 -29.27
CA ARG A 71 2.44 -4.45 -29.15
C ARG A 71 3.52 -3.40 -29.40
N ASP A 72 3.14 -2.21 -29.86
CA ASP A 72 4.05 -1.07 -30.08
C ASP A 72 4.21 -0.24 -28.78
N ILE A 73 4.20 -0.93 -27.63
CA ILE A 73 4.39 -0.33 -26.31
C ILE A 73 5.72 0.44 -26.30
N PRO A 74 5.70 1.73 -25.89
CA PRO A 74 6.90 2.55 -25.82
C PRO A 74 8.05 1.88 -25.04
N PRO A 75 9.31 2.08 -25.47
CA PRO A 75 10.46 1.49 -24.82
C PRO A 75 10.59 1.98 -23.36
N PRO A 76 11.31 1.25 -22.49
CA PRO A 76 11.52 1.65 -21.10
C PRO A 76 11.99 3.10 -20.96
N GLY A 77 11.51 3.79 -19.93
CA GLY A 77 11.77 5.23 -19.74
C GLY A 77 11.01 6.18 -20.66
N ARG A 78 10.02 5.70 -21.42
CA ARG A 78 9.05 6.53 -22.16
C ARG A 78 7.65 6.36 -21.60
N TYR A 79 6.88 7.44 -21.56
CA TYR A 79 5.44 7.42 -21.25
C TYR A 79 4.70 6.39 -22.11
N PRO A 80 3.80 5.55 -21.56
CA PRO A 80 3.28 5.57 -20.18
C PRO A 80 4.06 4.66 -19.19
N TYR A 81 5.33 4.39 -19.47
CA TYR A 81 6.28 3.68 -18.60
C TYR A 81 5.92 2.23 -18.20
N THR A 82 5.03 1.56 -18.96
CA THR A 82 4.69 0.13 -18.80
C THR A 82 5.94 -0.73 -18.62
N ARG A 83 6.93 -0.54 -19.50
CA ARG A 83 8.20 -1.28 -19.54
C ARG A 83 9.26 -0.78 -18.53
N GLY A 84 8.87 0.07 -17.57
CA GLY A 84 9.73 0.60 -16.51
C GLY A 84 10.08 2.09 -16.66
N LEU A 85 10.46 2.72 -15.54
CA LEU A 85 10.70 4.17 -15.45
C LEU A 85 12.01 4.65 -16.10
N PHE A 86 12.97 3.76 -16.34
CA PHE A 86 14.32 4.12 -16.81
C PHE A 86 14.73 3.23 -18.00
N PRO A 87 15.34 3.77 -19.08
CA PRO A 87 15.68 3.00 -20.28
C PRO A 87 16.53 1.75 -20.00
N GLU A 88 17.62 1.94 -19.27
CA GLU A 88 18.58 0.88 -18.93
C GLU A 88 18.17 0.06 -17.69
N GLY A 89 17.03 0.37 -17.06
CA GLY A 89 16.54 -0.36 -15.88
C GLY A 89 17.62 -0.61 -14.82
N TYR A 90 17.77 -1.87 -14.41
CA TYR A 90 18.73 -2.28 -13.39
C TYR A 90 20.19 -2.32 -13.86
N ARG A 91 20.48 -2.12 -15.15
CA ARG A 91 21.86 -2.06 -15.68
C ARG A 91 22.62 -0.84 -15.15
N THR A 92 21.91 0.24 -14.81
CA THR A 92 22.48 1.45 -14.20
C THR A 92 22.51 1.36 -12.67
N ARG A 93 21.38 1.00 -12.05
CA ARG A 93 21.22 0.93 -10.60
C ARG A 93 20.22 -0.17 -10.23
N LEU A 94 20.63 -1.06 -9.33
CA LEU A 94 19.77 -2.09 -8.74
C LEU A 94 18.63 -1.47 -7.93
N TRP A 95 17.57 -2.25 -7.69
CA TRP A 95 16.58 -1.89 -6.67
C TRP A 95 17.25 -1.74 -5.30
N THR A 96 16.59 -0.98 -4.42
CA THR A 96 17.03 -0.81 -3.04
C THR A 96 16.63 -2.06 -2.26
N MET A 97 17.60 -2.86 -1.83
CA MET A 97 17.37 -3.99 -0.92
C MET A 97 17.02 -3.41 0.45
N ARG A 98 15.76 -3.54 0.89
CA ARG A 98 15.22 -2.85 2.06
C ARG A 98 14.48 -3.84 2.95
N GLN A 99 15.23 -4.51 3.82
CA GLN A 99 14.65 -5.32 4.89
C GLN A 99 13.98 -4.41 5.92
N PHE A 100 12.84 -4.85 6.44
CA PHE A 100 12.19 -4.24 7.59
C PHE A 100 12.89 -4.73 8.85
N ALA A 101 13.00 -3.84 9.83
CA ALA A 101 13.44 -4.17 11.16
C ALA A 101 12.77 -3.24 12.18
N GLY A 102 12.35 -3.85 13.28
CA GLY A 102 11.68 -3.23 14.39
C GLY A 102 11.28 -4.34 15.33
N PHE A 103 11.79 -4.32 16.56
CA PHE A 103 11.39 -5.19 17.65
C PHE A 103 11.97 -4.65 18.95
N GLY A 104 11.31 -4.95 20.06
CA GLY A 104 11.79 -4.63 21.40
C GLY A 104 11.93 -3.12 21.62
N SER A 105 12.99 -2.74 22.34
CA SER A 105 13.33 -1.34 22.59
C SER A 105 14.00 -0.67 21.38
N ALA A 106 14.03 0.66 21.40
CA ALA A 106 14.81 1.46 20.46
C ALA A 106 16.29 1.04 20.38
N ASP A 107 16.88 0.59 21.50
CA ASP A 107 18.26 0.12 21.57
C ASP A 107 18.44 -1.26 20.88
N ASP A 108 17.41 -2.11 20.87
CA ASP A 108 17.42 -3.43 20.21
C ASP A 108 17.32 -3.29 18.69
N THR A 109 16.37 -2.46 18.24
CA THR A 109 16.21 -2.15 16.82
C THR A 109 17.42 -1.40 16.26
N ASN A 110 18.07 -0.51 17.03
CA ASN A 110 19.32 0.13 16.63
C ASN A 110 20.44 -0.89 16.33
N ARG A 111 20.58 -1.94 17.14
CA ARG A 111 21.55 -3.02 16.90
C ARG A 111 21.23 -3.78 15.60
N ARG A 112 19.96 -4.11 15.36
CA ARG A 112 19.53 -4.75 14.09
C ARG A 112 19.75 -3.84 12.87
N PHE A 113 19.55 -2.52 12.98
CA PHE A 113 19.88 -1.58 11.91
C PHE A 113 21.39 -1.54 11.61
N LYS A 114 22.25 -1.49 12.64
CA LYS A 114 23.71 -1.55 12.48
C LYS A 114 24.15 -2.84 11.79
N TYR A 115 23.59 -3.98 12.21
CA TYR A 115 23.79 -5.29 11.56
C TYR A 115 23.40 -5.28 10.08
N LEU A 116 22.19 -4.81 9.73
CA LEU A 116 21.71 -4.78 8.34
C LEU A 116 22.56 -3.84 7.45
N LEU A 117 23.00 -2.70 7.98
CA LEU A 117 23.89 -1.77 7.27
C LEU A 117 25.28 -2.39 7.04
N GLU A 118 25.78 -3.21 7.96
CA GLU A 118 27.04 -3.94 7.79
C GLU A 118 26.92 -5.10 6.81
N ALA A 119 25.88 -5.93 6.93
CA ALA A 119 25.59 -7.07 6.05
C ALA A 119 25.33 -6.68 4.58
N ALA A 120 25.08 -5.40 4.31
CA ALA A 120 24.89 -4.84 2.97
C ALA A 120 26.11 -4.06 2.43
N ARG A 121 27.24 -4.02 3.15
CA ARG A 121 28.49 -3.41 2.66
C ARG A 121 29.05 -4.19 1.47
N GLY A 122 29.57 -3.47 0.46
CA GLY A 122 30.29 -4.04 -0.69
C GLY A 122 29.48 -4.19 -1.99
N GLY A 123 28.16 -3.96 -1.96
CA GLY A 123 27.30 -4.01 -3.16
C GLY A 123 27.20 -2.69 -3.95
N LYS A 124 26.67 -2.76 -5.18
CA LYS A 124 26.19 -1.58 -5.95
C LYS A 124 24.78 -1.11 -5.55
N SER A 125 24.13 -1.81 -4.62
CA SER A 125 22.82 -1.47 -4.09
C SER A 125 22.91 -0.35 -3.07
N ASN A 126 22.00 0.63 -3.13
CA ASN A 126 21.77 1.48 -1.96
C ASN A 126 21.07 0.64 -0.88
N THR A 127 21.60 0.68 0.33
CA THR A 127 20.92 0.14 1.52
C THR A 127 20.08 1.24 2.15
N GLY A 128 18.85 0.92 2.53
CA GLY A 128 17.99 1.81 3.30
C GLY A 128 17.41 1.07 4.51
N LEU A 129 17.22 1.79 5.61
CA LEU A 129 16.55 1.26 6.80
C LEU A 129 15.04 1.28 6.57
N SER A 130 14.31 0.32 7.12
CA SER A 130 12.84 0.39 7.21
C SER A 130 12.42 0.01 8.62
N THR A 131 11.68 0.92 9.26
CA THR A 131 11.30 0.84 10.67
C THR A 131 9.88 0.31 10.79
N ALA A 132 9.72 -0.81 11.48
CA ALA A 132 8.42 -1.29 11.95
C ALA A 132 8.23 -0.86 13.41
N PHE A 133 7.06 -0.32 13.74
CA PHE A 133 6.73 0.15 15.10
C PHE A 133 5.78 -0.84 15.79
N ASP A 134 5.75 -0.85 17.11
CA ASP A 134 4.84 -1.72 17.86
C ASP A 134 3.38 -1.23 17.82
N LEU A 135 2.43 -2.10 18.18
CA LEU A 135 1.00 -1.78 18.11
C LEU A 135 0.62 -0.54 18.94
N PRO A 136 1.12 -0.32 20.17
CA PRO A 136 0.94 0.95 20.89
C PRO A 136 1.36 2.17 20.06
N THR A 137 2.57 2.14 19.47
CA THR A 137 3.08 3.23 18.64
C THR A 137 2.23 3.42 17.38
N LEU A 138 1.81 2.33 16.70
CA LEU A 138 0.95 2.36 15.51
C LEU A 138 -0.44 2.94 15.82
N MET A 139 -0.99 2.67 17.01
CA MET A 139 -2.27 3.20 17.49
C MET A 139 -2.16 4.58 18.17
N GLY A 140 -0.96 5.17 18.21
CA GLY A 140 -0.71 6.49 18.79
C GLY A 140 -0.95 6.53 20.30
N ARG A 141 -0.45 5.53 21.01
CA ARG A 141 -0.50 5.39 22.46
C ARG A 141 0.89 5.40 23.06
N ASP A 142 0.98 5.87 24.30
CA ASP A 142 2.15 5.66 25.13
C ASP A 142 2.19 4.21 25.66
N SER A 143 3.39 3.69 25.91
CA SER A 143 3.64 2.36 26.47
C SER A 143 3.05 2.16 27.87
N ASP A 144 2.80 3.24 28.63
CA ASP A 144 2.20 3.20 29.98
C ASP A 144 0.66 3.30 30.01
N GLU A 145 -0.01 3.22 28.86
CA GLU A 145 -1.49 3.15 28.78
C GLU A 145 -2.04 1.72 28.98
N ASP A 146 -3.22 1.60 29.61
CA ASP A 146 -3.88 0.31 29.88
C ASP A 146 -4.09 -0.57 28.62
N LEU A 147 -4.24 0.06 27.44
CA LEU A 147 -4.43 -0.62 26.15
C LEU A 147 -3.11 -1.00 25.44
N SER A 148 -1.96 -0.65 26.03
CA SER A 148 -0.63 -0.98 25.52
C SER A 148 -0.03 -2.23 26.19
N VAL A 149 -0.58 -2.64 27.34
CA VAL A 149 -0.07 -3.74 28.18
C VAL A 149 0.05 -5.05 27.39
N GLY A 150 1.23 -5.66 27.45
CA GLY A 150 1.57 -6.91 26.75
C GLY A 150 2.01 -6.76 25.29
N GLU A 151 1.71 -5.64 24.63
CA GLU A 151 2.00 -5.35 23.21
C GLU A 151 3.28 -4.53 22.99
N VAL A 152 3.79 -3.86 24.03
CA VAL A 152 5.00 -3.01 23.96
C VAL A 152 6.21 -3.79 23.43
N GLY A 153 6.77 -3.30 22.32
CA GLY A 153 7.93 -3.89 21.64
C GLY A 153 7.68 -5.25 20.97
N ARG A 154 6.44 -5.75 20.89
CA ARG A 154 6.14 -7.11 20.39
C ARG A 154 6.31 -7.27 18.89
N CYS A 155 5.56 -6.49 18.11
CA CYS A 155 5.50 -6.55 16.65
C CYS A 155 6.40 -5.52 15.96
N GLY A 156 7.03 -4.63 16.73
CA GLY A 156 7.90 -3.58 16.22
C GLY A 156 8.66 -2.89 17.34
N VAL A 157 9.24 -1.72 17.06
CA VAL A 157 9.93 -0.90 18.07
C VAL A 157 8.95 0.00 18.83
N ALA A 158 9.06 0.03 20.16
CA ALA A 158 8.33 0.96 21.02
C ALA A 158 8.93 2.37 20.94
N ILE A 159 8.10 3.40 20.69
CA ILE A 159 8.52 4.81 20.61
C ILE A 159 7.47 5.73 21.27
N ASP A 160 7.74 6.17 22.50
CA ASP A 160 6.86 7.11 23.20
C ASP A 160 7.35 8.57 23.07
N THR A 161 8.66 8.77 22.86
CA THR A 161 9.32 10.07 23.03
C THR A 161 10.40 10.36 21.99
N ILE A 162 10.86 11.61 21.97
CA ILE A 162 12.05 12.02 21.22
C ILE A 162 13.35 11.36 21.74
N GLU A 163 13.44 11.00 23.04
CA GLU A 163 14.61 10.27 23.57
C GLU A 163 14.72 8.86 22.93
N ASP A 164 13.60 8.22 22.63
CA ASP A 164 13.58 6.92 21.93
C ASP A 164 14.04 7.05 20.47
N MET A 165 13.71 8.15 19.79
CA MET A 165 14.26 8.45 18.45
C MET A 165 15.79 8.62 18.47
N HIS A 166 16.34 9.28 19.50
CA HIS A 166 17.81 9.39 19.67
C HIS A 166 18.47 8.03 19.86
N ARG A 167 17.85 7.11 20.63
CA ARG A 167 18.31 5.73 20.80
C ARG A 167 18.24 4.94 19.51
N LEU A 168 17.08 4.96 18.84
CA LEU A 168 16.82 4.22 17.60
C LEU A 168 17.84 4.55 16.51
N TYR A 169 18.24 5.82 16.39
CA TYR A 169 19.21 6.29 15.41
C TYR A 169 20.59 6.63 15.99
N ALA A 170 20.93 6.11 17.18
CA ALA A 170 22.25 6.26 17.78
C ALA A 170 23.36 5.75 16.84
N ASP A 171 24.38 6.56 16.61
CA ASP A 171 25.49 6.35 15.67
C ASP A 171 25.12 6.15 14.19
N ILE A 172 23.83 6.27 13.83
CA ILE A 172 23.37 6.15 12.43
C ILE A 172 23.44 7.53 11.76
N PRO A 173 24.11 7.68 10.59
CA PRO A 173 24.22 8.94 9.88
C PRO A 173 22.97 9.21 9.03
N VAL A 174 21.86 9.61 9.67
CA VAL A 174 20.53 9.76 9.03
C VAL A 174 20.44 10.82 7.91
N GLY A 175 21.43 11.70 7.77
CA GLY A 175 21.57 12.59 6.58
C GLY A 175 22.20 11.92 5.35
N GLN A 176 22.75 10.70 5.51
CA GLN A 176 23.47 9.94 4.47
C GLN A 176 22.74 8.64 4.09
N VAL A 177 22.12 7.94 5.05
CA VAL A 177 21.26 6.77 4.79
C VAL A 177 19.82 7.21 4.46
N THR A 178 19.01 6.30 3.88
CA THR A 178 17.57 6.56 3.69
C THR A 178 16.72 5.76 4.68
N VAL A 179 15.84 6.44 5.40
CA VAL A 179 14.99 5.84 6.44
C VAL A 179 13.55 5.73 5.92
N SER A 180 12.99 4.53 5.92
CA SER A 180 11.56 4.30 5.74
C SER A 180 10.90 4.09 7.10
N GLN A 181 9.69 4.59 7.26
CA GLN A 181 8.90 4.49 8.50
C GLN A 181 7.52 3.93 8.14
N THR A 182 7.25 2.70 8.56
CA THR A 182 5.97 2.00 8.37
C THR A 182 5.01 2.45 9.46
N ILE A 183 4.41 3.62 9.28
CA ILE A 183 3.57 4.31 10.28
C ILE A 183 2.45 5.07 9.56
N ASN A 184 1.23 5.06 10.11
CA ASN A 184 0.05 5.61 9.45
C ASN A 184 -0.76 6.54 10.38
N GLY A 185 -1.55 6.00 11.32
CA GLY A 185 -2.40 6.79 12.22
C GLY A 185 -1.71 8.00 12.87
N PRO A 186 -0.53 7.85 13.49
CA PRO A 186 0.24 8.93 14.07
C PRO A 186 1.49 9.29 13.25
N ALA A 187 1.49 9.04 11.93
CA ALA A 187 2.64 9.28 11.05
C ALA A 187 3.17 10.73 11.12
N ALA A 188 2.27 11.71 11.21
CA ALA A 188 2.65 13.13 11.38
C ALA A 188 3.43 13.38 12.68
N VAL A 189 3.08 12.69 13.78
CA VAL A 189 3.75 12.82 15.09
C VAL A 189 5.10 12.13 15.08
N ILE A 190 5.17 10.89 14.62
CA ILE A 190 6.41 10.11 14.50
C ILE A 190 7.41 10.79 13.54
N TRP A 191 6.92 11.42 12.46
CA TRP A 191 7.78 12.20 11.59
C TRP A 191 8.24 13.50 12.23
N ALA A 192 7.37 14.20 12.97
CA ALA A 192 7.74 15.39 13.72
C ALA A 192 8.83 15.10 14.77
N MET A 193 8.72 13.99 15.50
CA MET A 193 9.77 13.53 16.42
C MET A 193 11.10 13.26 15.68
N TYR A 194 11.06 12.59 14.53
CA TYR A 194 12.25 12.32 13.71
C TYR A 194 12.92 13.61 13.20
N LEU A 195 12.14 14.60 12.76
CA LEU A 195 12.61 15.92 12.32
C LEU A 195 13.20 16.73 13.49
N ALA A 196 12.55 16.72 14.66
CA ALA A 196 13.04 17.34 15.88
C ALA A 196 14.36 16.73 16.36
N HIS A 197 14.46 15.39 16.37
CA HIS A 197 15.69 14.64 16.65
C HIS A 197 16.82 15.04 15.68
N ALA A 198 16.53 15.15 14.38
CA ALA A 198 17.52 15.57 13.39
C ALA A 198 17.99 17.02 13.62
N ALA A 199 17.08 17.93 13.98
CA ALA A 199 17.40 19.32 14.31
C ALA A 199 18.28 19.41 15.57
N GLN A 200 17.96 18.69 16.64
CA GLN A 200 18.78 18.62 17.86
C GLN A 200 20.19 18.05 17.61
N ARG A 201 20.35 17.20 16.60
CA ARG A 201 21.66 16.66 16.14
C ARG A 201 22.37 17.56 15.13
N GLY A 202 21.83 18.74 14.80
CA GLY A 202 22.40 19.68 13.83
C GLY A 202 22.38 19.16 12.39
N ILE A 203 21.48 18.23 12.05
CA ILE A 203 21.39 17.61 10.71
C ILE A 203 20.38 18.41 9.87
N PRO A 204 20.83 19.11 8.79
CA PRO A 204 19.92 19.90 7.97
C PRO A 204 18.87 19.04 7.28
N TRP A 205 17.60 19.42 7.38
CA TRP A 205 16.48 18.63 6.86
C TRP A 205 16.54 18.41 5.33
N ASN A 206 17.19 19.30 4.58
CA ASN A 206 17.43 19.11 3.14
C ASN A 206 18.36 17.92 2.81
N GLN A 207 19.04 17.34 3.80
CA GLN A 207 19.83 16.11 3.66
C GLN A 207 19.00 14.84 3.93
N LEU A 208 17.90 14.93 4.67
CA LEU A 208 17.10 13.77 5.09
C LEU A 208 16.40 13.14 3.89
N GLY A 209 16.76 11.89 3.58
CA GLY A 209 16.10 11.07 2.58
C GLY A 209 15.31 9.95 3.24
N GLY A 210 14.10 9.69 2.77
CA GLY A 210 13.26 8.68 3.40
C GLY A 210 11.87 8.58 2.80
N THR A 211 11.02 7.81 3.48
CA THR A 211 9.63 7.56 3.11
C THR A 211 8.81 7.37 4.38
N LEU A 212 7.67 8.05 4.50
CA LEU A 212 6.60 7.61 5.40
C LEU A 212 5.66 6.69 4.63
N GLN A 213 5.07 5.70 5.30
CA GLN A 213 3.92 4.99 4.73
C GLN A 213 2.73 5.95 4.64
N ASN A 214 2.21 6.43 5.77
CA ASN A 214 1.30 7.58 5.87
C ASN A 214 0.12 7.50 4.88
N ASP A 215 -0.36 6.28 4.65
CA ASP A 215 -1.53 6.00 3.85
C ASP A 215 -2.61 5.49 4.79
N ILE A 216 -3.57 6.37 5.08
CA ILE A 216 -4.65 6.08 6.01
C ILE A 216 -5.88 5.45 5.32
N LEU A 217 -6.06 5.62 4.01
CA LEU A 217 -7.22 5.06 3.31
C LEU A 217 -7.20 3.53 3.38
N LYS A 218 -6.03 2.92 3.12
CA LYS A 218 -5.81 1.48 3.29
C LYS A 218 -5.96 0.96 4.74
N GLU A 219 -5.87 1.82 5.75
CA GLU A 219 -6.16 1.43 7.15
C GLU A 219 -7.64 1.10 7.33
N PHE A 220 -8.52 1.96 6.80
CA PHE A 220 -9.96 1.71 6.82
C PHE A 220 -10.33 0.53 5.91
N HIS A 221 -9.54 0.25 4.86
CA HIS A 221 -9.76 -0.88 3.96
C HIS A 221 -9.37 -2.23 4.59
N SER A 222 -8.22 -2.32 5.26
CA SER A 222 -7.56 -3.61 5.50
C SER A 222 -6.72 -3.70 6.80
N GLN A 223 -5.89 -2.70 7.10
CA GLN A 223 -4.84 -2.81 8.13
C GLN A 223 -5.30 -2.38 9.55
N ASN A 224 -6.30 -1.51 9.65
CA ASN A 224 -7.00 -1.12 10.88
C ASN A 224 -6.22 -0.28 11.93
N GLU A 225 -5.05 0.28 11.58
CA GLU A 225 -4.24 1.17 12.42
C GLU A 225 -4.68 2.64 12.30
N PHE A 226 -5.98 2.90 12.46
CA PHE A 226 -6.56 4.25 12.41
C PHE A 226 -6.79 4.84 13.81
N ILE A 227 -6.75 6.18 13.88
CA ILE A 227 -6.95 6.94 15.13
C ILE A 227 -8.15 7.87 15.00
N TYR A 228 -8.16 8.74 13.99
CA TYR A 228 -9.21 9.73 13.76
C TYR A 228 -10.16 9.26 12.64
N PRO A 229 -11.33 9.90 12.46
CA PRO A 229 -12.21 9.63 11.31
C PRO A 229 -11.51 9.84 9.95
N PRO A 230 -12.07 9.35 8.82
CA PRO A 230 -11.43 9.43 7.51
C PRO A 230 -11.03 10.85 7.07
N ASP A 231 -11.93 11.83 7.12
CA ASP A 231 -11.67 13.21 6.72
C ASP A 231 -10.50 13.90 7.45
N PRO A 232 -10.45 13.98 8.80
CA PRO A 232 -9.31 14.55 9.50
C PRO A 232 -8.02 13.76 9.28
N SER A 233 -8.09 12.44 9.07
CA SER A 233 -6.91 11.64 8.78
C SER A 233 -6.33 11.93 7.39
N VAL A 234 -7.16 12.02 6.34
CA VAL A 234 -6.72 12.43 4.99
C VAL A 234 -6.15 13.86 5.03
N LYS A 235 -6.73 14.76 5.84
CA LYS A 235 -6.16 16.10 6.09
C LYS A 235 -4.74 16.03 6.67
N LEU A 236 -4.45 15.12 7.60
CA LEU A 236 -3.10 14.95 8.15
C LEU A 236 -2.10 14.44 7.09
N VAL A 237 -2.54 13.54 6.20
CA VAL A 237 -1.74 13.14 5.03
C VAL A 237 -1.43 14.37 4.15
N VAL A 238 -2.42 15.20 3.83
CA VAL A 238 -2.20 16.45 3.05
C VAL A 238 -1.27 17.43 3.76
N ASP A 239 -1.36 17.59 5.09
CA ASP A 239 -0.46 18.44 5.87
C ASP A 239 1.02 18.00 5.73
N THR A 240 1.28 16.68 5.82
CA THR A 240 2.65 16.14 5.66
C THR A 240 3.15 16.25 4.21
N ILE A 241 2.29 16.09 3.20
CA ILE A 241 2.63 16.32 1.79
C ILE A 241 3.00 17.80 1.56
N GLU A 242 2.18 18.72 2.07
CA GLU A 242 2.43 20.16 2.00
C GLU A 242 3.77 20.54 2.68
N PHE A 243 4.02 20.03 3.88
CA PHE A 243 5.27 20.30 4.61
C PHE A 243 6.48 19.72 3.87
N GLN A 244 6.38 18.47 3.39
CA GLN A 244 7.44 17.80 2.63
C GLN A 244 7.83 18.59 1.38
N SER A 245 6.84 18.96 0.56
CA SER A 245 7.06 19.61 -0.75
C SER A 245 7.80 20.94 -0.66
N ARG A 246 7.68 21.65 0.47
CA ARG A 246 8.36 22.93 0.73
C ARG A 246 9.72 22.77 1.41
N HIS A 247 9.80 21.92 2.44
CA HIS A 247 10.91 21.93 3.39
C HIS A 247 11.83 20.69 3.30
N ILE A 248 11.31 19.54 2.87
CA ILE A 248 12.01 18.25 2.93
C ILE A 248 12.12 17.63 1.51
N PRO A 249 12.92 18.21 0.59
CA PRO A 249 12.87 17.92 -0.84
C PRO A 249 13.35 16.52 -1.24
N ARG A 250 13.89 15.73 -0.30
CA ARG A 250 14.42 14.36 -0.50
C ARG A 250 13.54 13.24 0.07
N TRP A 251 12.44 13.59 0.73
CA TRP A 251 11.52 12.64 1.38
C TRP A 251 10.35 12.28 0.47
N ASN A 252 9.87 11.03 0.50
CA ASN A 252 8.59 10.65 -0.10
C ASN A 252 7.52 10.73 1.00
N SER A 253 6.53 11.61 0.83
CA SER A 253 5.54 11.94 1.86
C SER A 253 4.53 10.83 2.14
N VAL A 254 4.23 9.99 1.15
CA VAL A 254 3.29 8.87 1.23
C VAL A 254 3.83 7.69 0.44
N SER A 255 3.62 6.48 0.96
CA SER A 255 3.75 5.20 0.25
C SER A 255 2.36 4.60 0.12
N ILE A 256 1.71 4.88 -1.01
CA ILE A 256 0.34 4.51 -1.33
C ILE A 256 0.29 2.98 -1.49
N SER A 257 -0.46 2.29 -0.64
CA SER A 257 -0.14 0.92 -0.21
C SER A 257 -1.23 -0.12 -0.54
N GLY A 258 -0.97 -0.93 -1.55
CA GLY A 258 -1.73 -2.14 -1.88
C GLY A 258 -1.33 -3.37 -1.09
N TYR A 259 -0.12 -3.40 -0.53
CA TYR A 259 0.41 -4.58 0.20
C TYR A 259 -0.63 -5.20 1.16
N HIS A 260 -1.08 -4.41 2.14
CA HIS A 260 -2.02 -4.81 3.19
C HIS A 260 -3.43 -5.13 2.65
N ILE A 261 -3.83 -4.51 1.53
CA ILE A 261 -5.10 -4.81 0.83
C ILE A 261 -5.07 -6.23 0.27
N ARG A 262 -3.93 -6.63 -0.32
CA ARG A 262 -3.69 -7.98 -0.84
C ARG A 262 -3.50 -9.02 0.26
N GLU A 263 -2.75 -8.68 1.32
CA GLU A 263 -2.56 -9.55 2.49
C GLU A 263 -3.89 -9.84 3.21
N ALA A 264 -4.83 -8.88 3.23
CA ALA A 264 -6.19 -9.07 3.73
C ALA A 264 -7.11 -9.90 2.80
N GLY A 265 -6.58 -10.41 1.67
CA GLY A 265 -7.26 -11.36 0.79
C GLY A 265 -7.85 -10.81 -0.51
N SER A 266 -7.48 -9.59 -0.94
CA SER A 266 -7.96 -9.04 -2.21
C SER A 266 -7.40 -9.79 -3.44
N THR A 267 -8.07 -9.66 -4.58
CA THR A 267 -7.47 -10.00 -5.88
C THR A 267 -6.34 -9.03 -6.23
N ALA A 268 -5.47 -9.40 -7.19
CA ALA A 268 -4.42 -8.52 -7.70
C ALA A 268 -5.02 -7.29 -8.43
N THR A 269 -6.22 -7.43 -9.01
CA THR A 269 -6.92 -6.34 -9.70
C THR A 269 -7.67 -5.40 -8.73
N GLN A 270 -8.17 -5.93 -7.61
CA GLN A 270 -8.67 -5.11 -6.49
C GLN A 270 -7.53 -4.33 -5.82
N GLU A 271 -6.41 -4.99 -5.50
CA GLU A 271 -5.20 -4.34 -4.98
C GLU A 271 -4.77 -3.20 -5.91
N LEU A 272 -4.66 -3.48 -7.21
CA LEU A 272 -4.31 -2.50 -8.24
C LEU A 272 -5.27 -1.29 -8.24
N ALA A 273 -6.57 -1.55 -8.28
CA ALA A 273 -7.58 -0.50 -8.36
C ALA A 273 -7.62 0.38 -7.11
N PHE A 274 -7.70 -0.24 -5.93
CA PHE A 274 -7.92 0.47 -4.66
C PHE A 274 -6.69 1.32 -4.34
N THR A 275 -5.48 0.76 -4.47
CA THR A 275 -4.21 1.49 -4.28
C THR A 275 -4.10 2.71 -5.20
N LEU A 276 -4.39 2.54 -6.50
CA LEU A 276 -4.30 3.65 -7.43
C LEU A 276 -5.38 4.70 -7.16
N ARG A 277 -6.59 4.29 -6.73
CA ARG A 277 -7.66 5.23 -6.42
C ARG A 277 -7.42 6.00 -5.11
N ASP A 278 -6.75 5.40 -4.13
CA ASP A 278 -6.29 6.09 -2.92
C ASP A 278 -5.21 7.12 -3.26
N GLY A 279 -4.26 6.76 -4.14
CA GLY A 279 -3.28 7.70 -4.68
C GLY A 279 -3.92 8.87 -5.43
N MET A 280 -5.00 8.61 -6.17
CA MET A 280 -5.82 9.64 -6.82
C MET A 280 -6.54 10.53 -5.80
N GLU A 281 -7.12 9.96 -4.74
CA GLU A 281 -7.79 10.72 -3.67
C GLU A 281 -6.83 11.72 -2.99
N TYR A 282 -5.58 11.30 -2.74
CA TYR A 282 -4.56 12.20 -2.18
C TYR A 282 -4.14 13.30 -3.17
N VAL A 283 -4.07 13.03 -4.47
CA VAL A 283 -3.84 14.06 -5.50
C VAL A 283 -4.99 15.05 -5.54
N GLU A 284 -6.23 14.56 -5.55
CA GLU A 284 -7.46 15.37 -5.53
C GLU A 284 -7.49 16.28 -4.30
N ALA A 285 -7.29 15.74 -3.09
CA ALA A 285 -7.25 16.51 -1.83
C ALA A 285 -6.10 17.54 -1.77
N CYS A 286 -4.94 17.25 -2.36
CA CYS A 286 -3.84 18.22 -2.48
C CYS A 286 -4.17 19.35 -3.47
N VAL A 287 -4.92 19.07 -4.54
CA VAL A 287 -5.39 20.10 -5.49
C VAL A 287 -6.49 20.97 -4.85
N GLU A 288 -7.41 20.39 -4.07
CA GLU A 288 -8.39 21.15 -3.27
C GLU A 288 -7.70 22.14 -2.32
N ARG A 289 -6.65 21.68 -1.63
CA ARG A 289 -5.77 22.48 -0.76
C ARG A 289 -5.04 23.62 -1.49
N GLY A 290 -4.99 23.57 -2.83
CA GLY A 290 -4.34 24.57 -3.69
C GLY A 290 -2.88 24.27 -4.02
N LEU A 291 -2.38 23.04 -3.79
CA LEU A 291 -1.03 22.65 -4.18
C LEU A 291 -0.95 22.40 -5.68
N ALA A 292 0.09 22.93 -6.34
CA ALA A 292 0.37 22.62 -7.74
C ALA A 292 0.84 21.15 -7.85
N ILE A 293 0.25 20.37 -8.75
CA ILE A 293 0.48 18.91 -8.86
C ILE A 293 1.97 18.57 -8.95
N ASP A 294 2.70 19.26 -9.85
CA ASP A 294 4.13 19.03 -10.07
C ASP A 294 5.03 19.42 -8.88
N SER A 295 4.51 20.09 -7.84
CA SER A 295 5.26 20.40 -6.61
C SER A 295 5.33 19.24 -5.63
N PHE A 296 4.35 18.32 -5.65
CA PHE A 296 4.26 17.21 -4.69
C PHE A 296 4.24 15.81 -5.35
N ALA A 297 3.61 15.66 -6.52
CA ALA A 297 3.49 14.37 -7.19
C ALA A 297 4.83 13.63 -7.43
N PRO A 298 5.96 14.31 -7.77
CA PRO A 298 7.26 13.65 -7.86
C PRO A 298 7.79 12.99 -6.57
N ARG A 299 7.10 13.18 -5.43
CA ARG A 299 7.40 12.62 -4.11
C ARG A 299 6.35 11.66 -3.55
N LEU A 300 5.23 11.45 -4.25
CA LEU A 300 4.39 10.27 -4.00
C LEU A 300 5.16 8.99 -4.36
N SER A 301 4.90 7.90 -3.64
CA SER A 301 5.46 6.58 -3.89
C SER A 301 4.41 5.51 -3.63
N PHE A 302 4.66 4.28 -4.07
CA PHE A 302 3.71 3.18 -4.02
C PHE A 302 4.32 1.96 -3.34
N PHE A 303 3.47 1.10 -2.78
CA PHE A 303 3.87 -0.13 -2.13
C PHE A 303 2.88 -1.26 -2.46
N PHE A 304 3.34 -2.26 -3.23
CA PHE A 304 2.52 -3.41 -3.64
C PHE A 304 3.02 -4.72 -3.04
N ASN A 305 2.13 -5.70 -2.97
CA ASN A 305 2.46 -7.09 -2.70
C ASN A 305 3.12 -7.77 -3.92
N SER A 306 3.72 -8.94 -3.72
CA SER A 306 4.07 -9.87 -4.77
C SER A 306 3.74 -11.30 -4.32
N HIS A 307 2.55 -11.76 -4.68
CA HIS A 307 2.00 -13.05 -4.33
C HIS A 307 2.56 -14.23 -5.16
N ASN A 308 2.12 -15.45 -4.84
CA ASN A 308 2.48 -16.68 -5.56
C ASN A 308 2.03 -16.73 -7.03
N GLU A 309 1.09 -15.89 -7.46
CA GLU A 309 0.60 -15.87 -8.85
C GLU A 309 1.56 -15.08 -9.77
N PHE A 310 2.73 -15.68 -10.00
CA PHE A 310 3.93 -15.06 -10.54
C PHE A 310 3.70 -14.09 -11.72
N PHE A 311 2.86 -14.47 -12.69
CA PHE A 311 2.60 -13.65 -13.88
C PHE A 311 1.60 -12.52 -13.64
N GLU A 312 0.61 -12.69 -12.75
CA GLU A 312 -0.25 -11.58 -12.34
C GLU A 312 0.57 -10.48 -11.66
N GLU A 313 1.50 -10.84 -10.78
CA GLU A 313 2.28 -9.85 -10.03
C GLU A 313 3.19 -9.00 -10.94
N VAL A 314 3.79 -9.63 -11.97
CA VAL A 314 4.50 -8.91 -13.04
C VAL A 314 3.56 -7.97 -13.80
N CYS A 315 2.41 -8.47 -14.25
CA CYS A 315 1.45 -7.72 -15.06
C CYS A 315 0.79 -6.57 -14.26
N LYS A 316 0.49 -6.78 -12.98
CA LYS A 316 0.00 -5.77 -12.01
C LYS A 316 0.93 -4.57 -11.98
N LEU A 317 2.24 -4.79 -11.79
CA LEU A 317 3.23 -3.71 -11.70
C LEU A 317 3.41 -2.96 -13.04
N ARG A 318 3.23 -3.64 -14.18
CA ARG A 318 3.25 -3.04 -15.52
C ARG A 318 1.99 -2.18 -15.79
N ALA A 319 0.81 -2.73 -15.49
CA ALA A 319 -0.47 -2.04 -15.60
C ALA A 319 -0.52 -0.81 -14.68
N ALA A 320 -0.07 -0.96 -13.43
CA ALA A 320 -0.04 0.10 -12.44
C ALA A 320 0.72 1.35 -12.92
N ARG A 321 1.91 1.17 -13.51
CA ARG A 321 2.66 2.28 -14.11
C ARG A 321 1.90 2.96 -15.24
N ARG A 322 1.29 2.17 -16.13
CA ARG A 322 0.54 2.67 -17.29
C ARG A 322 -0.68 3.47 -16.86
N ILE A 323 -1.44 2.97 -15.89
CA ILE A 323 -2.61 3.66 -15.31
C ILE A 323 -2.20 4.94 -14.60
N TRP A 324 -1.20 4.87 -13.70
CA TRP A 324 -0.77 6.04 -12.94
C TRP A 324 -0.26 7.16 -13.85
N ALA A 325 0.58 6.84 -14.84
CA ALA A 325 1.10 7.82 -15.77
C ALA A 325 -0.03 8.49 -16.59
N ARG A 326 -0.98 7.68 -17.10
CA ARG A 326 -2.16 8.18 -17.84
C ARG A 326 -3.04 9.06 -16.96
N ALA A 327 -3.35 8.65 -15.73
CA ALA A 327 -4.16 9.46 -14.80
C ALA A 327 -3.48 10.79 -14.46
N MET A 328 -2.20 10.78 -14.10
CA MET A 328 -1.47 12.00 -13.76
C MET A 328 -1.40 12.99 -14.92
N LYS A 329 -1.25 12.51 -16.15
CA LYS A 329 -1.20 13.36 -17.34
C LYS A 329 -2.58 13.82 -17.83
N GLU A 330 -3.51 12.90 -18.09
CA GLU A 330 -4.76 13.21 -18.79
C GLU A 330 -5.85 13.73 -17.83
N ARG A 331 -6.07 13.01 -16.71
CA ARG A 331 -7.08 13.35 -15.68
C ARG A 331 -6.69 14.58 -14.87
N TYR A 332 -5.43 14.67 -14.43
CA TYR A 332 -4.98 15.77 -13.57
C TYR A 332 -4.18 16.87 -14.29
N GLY A 333 -3.69 16.63 -15.51
CA GLY A 333 -2.97 17.66 -16.27
C GLY A 333 -1.55 17.97 -15.76
N ALA A 334 -0.91 17.04 -15.03
CA ALA A 334 0.47 17.23 -14.56
C ALA A 334 1.42 17.39 -15.75
N ALA A 335 2.28 18.40 -15.71
CA ALA A 335 3.12 18.77 -16.84
C ALA A 335 4.53 18.13 -16.81
N SER A 336 4.97 17.59 -15.67
CA SER A 336 6.27 16.94 -15.54
C SER A 336 6.19 15.43 -15.67
N ASP A 337 7.03 14.83 -16.53
CA ASP A 337 7.33 13.39 -16.55
C ASP A 337 7.56 12.80 -15.15
N ARG A 338 8.21 13.56 -14.25
CA ARG A 338 8.52 13.11 -12.88
C ARG A 338 7.27 12.93 -12.01
N SER A 339 6.18 13.62 -12.32
CA SER A 339 4.88 13.48 -11.66
C SER A 339 4.13 12.25 -12.14
N TRP A 340 4.45 11.76 -13.34
CA TRP A 340 3.88 10.54 -13.93
C TRP A 340 4.60 9.26 -13.44
N PHE A 341 5.70 9.39 -12.67
CA PHE A 341 6.50 8.25 -12.21
C PHE A 341 5.88 7.55 -10.99
N MET A 342 5.43 6.31 -11.19
CA MET A 342 5.01 5.42 -10.11
C MET A 342 6.21 4.69 -9.48
N LYS A 343 6.96 5.38 -8.60
CA LYS A 343 8.09 4.77 -7.87
C LYS A 343 7.56 3.78 -6.84
N THR A 344 7.96 2.51 -6.96
CA THR A 344 7.29 1.40 -6.29
C THR A 344 8.22 0.59 -5.39
N HIS A 345 7.87 0.46 -4.13
CA HIS A 345 8.33 -0.60 -3.24
C HIS A 345 7.47 -1.86 -3.46
N VAL A 346 8.06 -3.03 -3.31
CA VAL A 346 7.36 -4.30 -3.27
C VAL A 346 7.82 -5.09 -2.04
N GLN A 347 6.89 -5.83 -1.44
CA GLN A 347 7.17 -6.87 -0.45
C GLN A 347 6.59 -8.18 -0.98
N THR A 348 7.27 -9.28 -0.69
CA THR A 348 6.76 -10.65 -0.93
C THR A 348 5.52 -10.92 -0.06
N ALA A 349 4.76 -11.99 -0.28
CA ALA A 349 3.46 -12.15 0.38
C ALA A 349 3.53 -12.95 1.67
N GLY A 350 3.46 -12.28 2.82
CA GLY A 350 3.46 -12.90 4.15
C GLY A 350 2.31 -13.90 4.33
N CYS A 351 1.09 -13.53 3.92
CA CYS A 351 -0.11 -14.38 3.99
C CYS A 351 -0.02 -15.67 3.15
N SER A 352 0.97 -15.76 2.25
CA SER A 352 1.21 -16.93 1.41
C SER A 352 2.23 -17.93 1.99
N LEU A 353 2.86 -17.57 3.12
CA LEU A 353 3.85 -18.37 3.82
C LEU A 353 3.17 -19.28 4.85
N THR A 354 3.80 -20.41 5.18
CA THR A 354 3.18 -21.46 6.01
C THR A 354 3.96 -21.70 7.30
N GLU A 355 3.25 -22.03 8.39
CA GLU A 355 3.86 -22.51 9.64
C GLU A 355 4.48 -23.91 9.44
N GLN A 356 3.76 -24.75 8.71
CA GLN A 356 4.17 -26.09 8.29
C GLN A 356 5.24 -26.00 7.21
N GLN A 357 6.26 -26.84 7.31
CA GLN A 357 7.40 -26.93 6.39
C GLN A 357 8.02 -25.55 6.06
N PRO A 358 8.47 -24.77 7.06
CA PRO A 358 8.84 -23.36 6.87
C PRO A 358 10.00 -23.13 5.89
N LEU A 359 10.82 -24.15 5.60
CA LEU A 359 11.85 -24.07 4.55
C LEU A 359 11.26 -23.89 3.14
N ASN A 360 10.01 -24.30 2.90
CA ASN A 360 9.29 -24.01 1.65
C ASN A 360 9.08 -22.50 1.43
N ASN A 361 9.02 -21.71 2.51
CA ASN A 361 8.88 -20.26 2.43
C ASN A 361 10.09 -19.60 1.73
N ILE A 362 11.29 -20.17 1.84
CA ILE A 362 12.49 -19.71 1.10
C ILE A 362 12.24 -19.77 -0.42
N VAL A 363 11.59 -20.84 -0.89
CA VAL A 363 11.28 -21.05 -2.32
C VAL A 363 10.16 -20.11 -2.77
N ARG A 364 9.10 -19.97 -1.96
CA ARG A 364 7.99 -19.01 -2.22
C ARG A 364 8.52 -17.59 -2.37
N VAL A 365 9.24 -17.10 -1.37
CA VAL A 365 9.86 -15.76 -1.35
C VAL A 365 10.82 -15.56 -2.52
N ALA A 366 11.56 -16.59 -2.96
CA ALA A 366 12.44 -16.48 -4.13
C ALA A 366 11.67 -16.26 -5.45
N TYR A 367 10.55 -16.95 -5.68
CA TYR A 367 9.72 -16.73 -6.86
C TYR A 367 9.00 -15.38 -6.82
N GLN A 368 8.49 -14.98 -5.65
CA GLN A 368 7.85 -13.69 -5.43
C GLN A 368 8.85 -12.53 -5.64
N ALA A 369 10.05 -12.61 -5.08
CA ALA A 369 11.13 -11.66 -5.33
C ALA A 369 11.47 -11.54 -6.83
N MET A 370 11.49 -12.66 -7.55
CA MET A 370 11.72 -12.67 -8.99
C MET A 370 10.58 -12.00 -9.77
N ALA A 371 9.31 -12.20 -9.40
CA ALA A 371 8.17 -11.49 -9.98
C ALA A 371 8.26 -9.97 -9.73
N ALA A 372 8.56 -9.54 -8.50
CA ALA A 372 8.75 -8.12 -8.14
C ALA A 372 9.86 -7.43 -8.95
N VAL A 373 10.97 -8.14 -9.21
CA VAL A 373 12.10 -7.65 -10.01
C VAL A 373 11.75 -7.62 -11.50
N LEU A 374 11.15 -8.67 -12.05
CA LEU A 374 10.70 -8.69 -13.45
C LEU A 374 9.61 -7.65 -13.73
N GLY A 375 8.73 -7.41 -12.76
CA GLY A 375 7.73 -6.35 -12.77
C GLY A 375 8.32 -4.94 -12.62
N GLY A 376 9.60 -4.79 -12.26
CA GLY A 376 10.32 -3.51 -12.32
C GLY A 376 10.22 -2.62 -11.08
N CYS A 377 10.22 -3.19 -9.86
CA CYS A 377 10.24 -2.45 -8.59
C CYS A 377 11.49 -1.53 -8.40
N GLN A 378 11.41 -0.54 -7.51
CA GLN A 378 12.52 0.35 -7.13
C GLN A 378 13.14 0.00 -5.76
N SER A 379 12.41 -0.73 -4.91
CA SER A 379 12.87 -1.24 -3.62
C SER A 379 12.14 -2.55 -3.32
N LEU A 380 12.82 -3.53 -2.73
CA LEU A 380 12.24 -4.85 -2.42
C LEU A 380 12.49 -5.21 -0.96
N HIS A 381 11.44 -5.66 -0.28
CA HIS A 381 11.50 -6.46 0.93
C HIS A 381 11.31 -7.92 0.54
N THR A 382 12.09 -8.80 1.16
CA THR A 382 11.87 -10.25 1.10
C THR A 382 11.58 -10.73 2.51
N ASP A 383 10.44 -11.39 2.70
CA ASP A 383 10.02 -11.92 3.99
C ASP A 383 10.97 -13.04 4.41
N SER A 384 10.89 -13.42 5.69
CA SER A 384 11.77 -14.43 6.25
C SER A 384 11.05 -15.77 6.37
N MET A 385 11.80 -16.88 6.44
CA MET A 385 11.20 -18.23 6.46
C MET A 385 10.35 -18.51 7.71
N ASP A 386 10.54 -17.70 8.76
CA ASP A 386 9.94 -17.72 10.09
C ASP A 386 8.72 -16.78 10.25
N GLU A 387 8.25 -16.12 9.17
CA GLU A 387 7.18 -15.09 9.17
C GLU A 387 5.91 -15.47 9.96
N THR A 388 5.44 -16.71 9.81
CA THR A 388 4.21 -17.22 10.46
C THR A 388 4.38 -17.58 11.93
N LEU A 389 5.61 -17.58 12.44
CA LEU A 389 5.98 -18.00 13.79
C LEU A 389 6.46 -16.85 14.68
N GLY A 390 6.97 -15.77 14.10
CA GLY A 390 7.42 -14.59 14.83
C GLY A 390 8.29 -13.66 13.98
N LEU A 391 8.82 -12.61 14.60
CA LEU A 391 9.69 -11.66 13.91
C LEU A 391 11.04 -12.30 13.50
N PRO A 392 11.66 -11.86 12.39
CA PRO A 392 12.81 -12.57 11.84
C PRO A 392 14.05 -12.66 12.75
N THR A 393 14.53 -13.89 12.91
CA THR A 393 15.87 -14.19 13.44
C THR A 393 16.99 -13.62 12.56
N GLU A 394 18.23 -13.52 13.08
CA GLU A 394 19.37 -13.08 12.25
C GLU A 394 19.68 -14.05 11.10
N GLN A 395 19.48 -15.35 11.32
CA GLN A 395 19.62 -16.35 10.25
C GLN A 395 18.57 -16.17 9.17
N ALA A 396 17.29 -16.04 9.53
CA ALA A 396 16.21 -15.97 8.55
C ALA A 396 16.25 -14.66 7.75
N VAL A 397 16.50 -13.51 8.39
CA VAL A 397 16.68 -12.23 7.68
C VAL A 397 17.94 -12.22 6.79
N THR A 398 18.98 -12.99 7.15
CA THR A 398 20.15 -13.20 6.28
C THR A 398 19.76 -13.96 5.02
N VAL A 399 19.01 -15.07 5.14
CA VAL A 399 18.53 -15.83 3.99
C VAL A 399 17.68 -14.94 3.07
N ALA A 400 16.74 -14.18 3.65
CA ALA A 400 15.91 -13.24 2.91
C ALA A 400 16.74 -12.19 2.13
N LEU A 401 17.76 -11.59 2.75
CA LEU A 401 18.67 -10.65 2.07
C LEU A 401 19.50 -11.34 0.98
N ARG A 402 19.96 -12.59 1.21
CA ARG A 402 20.72 -13.37 0.23
C ARG A 402 19.88 -13.73 -1.00
N THR A 403 18.58 -14.00 -0.84
CA THR A 403 17.64 -14.19 -1.96
C THR A 403 17.69 -13.00 -2.94
N GLN A 404 17.65 -11.77 -2.45
CA GLN A 404 17.77 -10.58 -3.31
C GLN A 404 19.15 -10.44 -3.95
N GLN A 405 20.22 -10.79 -3.23
CA GLN A 405 21.59 -10.67 -3.73
C GLN A 405 21.91 -11.69 -4.83
N ILE A 406 21.50 -12.95 -4.65
CA ILE A 406 21.59 -14.00 -5.68
C ILE A 406 20.77 -13.60 -6.90
N LEU A 407 19.54 -13.11 -6.70
CA LEU A 407 18.68 -12.60 -7.78
C LEU A 407 19.36 -11.46 -8.56
N ALA A 408 19.96 -10.49 -7.88
CA ALA A 408 20.62 -9.34 -8.51
C ALA A 408 21.92 -9.69 -9.26
N HIS A 409 22.71 -10.64 -8.75
CA HIS A 409 24.09 -10.85 -9.18
C HIS A 409 24.34 -12.14 -9.98
N GLU A 410 23.55 -13.20 -9.78
CA GLU A 410 23.80 -14.53 -10.36
C GLU A 410 22.83 -14.89 -11.48
N THR A 411 21.54 -14.55 -11.34
CA THR A 411 20.50 -14.96 -12.33
C THR A 411 20.61 -14.27 -13.69
N GLY A 412 21.23 -13.09 -13.75
CA GLY A 412 21.27 -12.25 -14.95
C GLY A 412 19.98 -11.48 -15.27
N VAL A 413 18.95 -11.53 -14.42
CA VAL A 413 17.66 -10.81 -14.61
C VAL A 413 17.85 -9.29 -14.82
N THR A 414 18.93 -8.73 -14.27
CA THR A 414 19.28 -7.30 -14.33
C THR A 414 19.86 -6.87 -15.69
N ARG A 415 20.11 -7.79 -16.63
CA ARG A 415 20.79 -7.51 -17.91
C ARG A 415 19.90 -6.87 -18.97
N VAL A 416 18.57 -7.00 -18.87
CA VAL A 416 17.59 -6.49 -19.85
C VAL A 416 16.42 -5.87 -19.10
N THR A 417 15.97 -4.69 -19.52
CA THR A 417 14.80 -4.00 -18.95
C THR A 417 13.50 -4.57 -19.51
N ASP A 418 12.53 -4.89 -18.65
CA ASP A 418 11.24 -5.54 -19.00
C ASP A 418 11.41 -6.72 -19.99
N PRO A 419 12.17 -7.77 -19.60
CA PRO A 419 12.54 -8.88 -20.50
C PRO A 419 11.35 -9.74 -20.93
N LEU A 420 10.19 -9.60 -20.26
CA LEU A 420 8.93 -10.27 -20.58
C LEU A 420 8.06 -9.47 -21.57
N GLY A 421 8.39 -8.21 -21.84
CA GLY A 421 7.65 -7.36 -22.76
C GLY A 421 7.71 -7.85 -24.22
N GLY A 422 6.57 -7.83 -24.89
CA GLY A 422 6.32 -8.40 -26.21
C GLY A 422 5.75 -9.82 -26.20
N SER A 423 5.72 -10.50 -25.04
CA SER A 423 5.05 -11.79 -24.87
C SER A 423 3.53 -11.66 -24.96
N TRP A 424 2.88 -12.45 -25.81
CA TRP A 424 1.43 -12.42 -26.04
C TRP A 424 0.61 -12.56 -24.76
N PHE A 425 1.04 -13.45 -23.86
CA PHE A 425 0.40 -13.67 -22.56
C PHE A 425 0.56 -12.45 -21.64
N ILE A 426 1.79 -11.95 -21.51
CA ILE A 426 2.12 -10.85 -20.59
C ILE A 426 1.41 -9.56 -20.99
N GLU A 427 1.39 -9.23 -22.28
CA GLU A 427 0.68 -8.03 -22.74
C GLU A 427 -0.83 -8.18 -22.58
N ARG A 428 -1.43 -9.32 -22.98
CA ARG A 428 -2.88 -9.55 -22.82
C ARG A 428 -3.30 -9.54 -21.34
N LEU A 429 -2.52 -10.17 -20.45
CA LEU A 429 -2.81 -10.15 -19.01
C LEU A 429 -2.63 -8.75 -18.42
N THR A 430 -1.62 -7.98 -18.84
CA THR A 430 -1.45 -6.58 -18.43
C THR A 430 -2.64 -5.71 -18.88
N ASP A 431 -3.13 -5.89 -20.10
CA ASP A 431 -4.29 -5.17 -20.64
C ASP A 431 -5.61 -5.57 -19.93
N THR A 432 -5.78 -6.85 -19.60
CA THR A 432 -6.92 -7.34 -18.80
C THR A 432 -6.89 -6.79 -17.38
N MET A 433 -5.74 -6.82 -16.70
CA MET A 433 -5.62 -6.26 -15.34
C MET A 433 -5.83 -4.75 -15.32
N GLU A 434 -5.40 -4.02 -16.36
CA GLU A 434 -5.74 -2.60 -16.51
C GLU A 434 -7.25 -2.38 -16.67
N ARG A 435 -7.91 -3.12 -17.56
CA ARG A 435 -9.35 -3.00 -17.78
C ARG A 435 -10.15 -3.26 -16.50
N GLU A 436 -9.84 -4.33 -15.77
CA GLU A 436 -10.49 -4.61 -14.49
C GLU A 436 -10.25 -3.50 -13.45
N ALA A 437 -9.01 -3.02 -13.32
CA ALA A 437 -8.71 -1.98 -12.36
C ALA A 437 -9.39 -0.64 -12.70
N LEU A 438 -9.47 -0.30 -13.99
CA LEU A 438 -10.17 0.89 -14.46
C LEU A 438 -11.69 0.81 -14.25
N ASN A 439 -12.29 -0.38 -14.40
CA ASN A 439 -13.70 -0.60 -14.06
C ASN A 439 -13.97 -0.34 -12.57
N TYR A 440 -13.12 -0.85 -11.67
CA TYR A 440 -13.21 -0.59 -10.23
C TYR A 440 -12.99 0.89 -9.88
N ILE A 441 -12.01 1.55 -10.50
CA ILE A 441 -11.75 2.99 -10.32
C ILE A 441 -12.98 3.83 -10.71
N ASP A 442 -13.63 3.50 -11.84
CA ASP A 442 -14.84 4.18 -12.32
C ASP A 442 -16.07 3.88 -11.43
N GLU A 443 -16.18 2.67 -10.87
CA GLU A 443 -17.20 2.38 -9.85
C GLU A 443 -17.02 3.22 -8.58
N ILE A 444 -15.79 3.29 -8.04
CA ILE A 444 -15.46 4.08 -6.86
C ILE A 444 -15.69 5.57 -7.14
N ASP A 445 -15.28 6.07 -8.32
CA ASP A 445 -15.47 7.47 -8.69
C ASP A 445 -16.94 7.90 -8.62
N ARG A 446 -17.85 7.05 -9.11
CA ARG A 446 -19.31 7.29 -9.03
C ARG A 446 -19.81 7.37 -7.59
N MET A 447 -19.18 6.72 -6.62
CA MET A 447 -19.54 6.85 -5.20
C MET A 447 -19.32 8.27 -4.66
N GLY A 448 -18.44 9.04 -5.30
CA GLY A 448 -18.27 10.48 -5.06
C GLY A 448 -19.43 11.35 -5.58
N ASP A 449 -20.11 10.94 -6.66
CA ASP A 449 -21.15 11.74 -7.31
C ASP A 449 -22.53 11.66 -6.61
N TYR A 450 -22.70 10.72 -5.68
CA TYR A 450 -23.96 10.51 -4.93
C TYR A 450 -24.17 11.48 -3.76
N GLY A 451 -23.14 12.22 -3.34
CA GLY A 451 -23.23 13.17 -2.23
C GLY A 451 -23.77 14.51 -2.70
N GLY A 452 -25.01 14.86 -2.33
CA GLY A 452 -25.62 16.17 -2.61
C GLY A 452 -25.01 17.37 -1.84
N GLY A 453 -23.74 17.28 -1.46
CA GLY A 453 -22.96 18.38 -0.89
C GLY A 453 -22.53 19.37 -1.97
N ALA A 454 -22.37 20.63 -1.60
CA ALA A 454 -21.89 21.65 -2.54
C ALA A 454 -20.47 21.27 -3.04
N PRO A 455 -20.19 21.39 -4.36
CA PRO A 455 -18.95 20.90 -4.93
C PRO A 455 -17.75 21.67 -4.41
N ALA A 456 -16.74 20.95 -3.94
CA ALA A 456 -15.43 21.48 -3.62
C ALA A 456 -14.70 21.92 -4.90
N ARG A 457 -14.96 23.16 -5.32
CA ARG A 457 -14.25 23.95 -6.34
C ARG A 457 -14.10 23.27 -7.72
N ALA A 458 -14.93 23.69 -8.66
CA ALA A 458 -14.84 23.24 -10.04
C ALA A 458 -13.47 23.54 -10.68
N LEU A 459 -12.85 22.52 -11.28
CA LEU A 459 -11.82 22.73 -12.31
C LEU A 459 -12.48 23.35 -13.56
N GLY A 460 -11.74 24.22 -14.26
CA GLY A 460 -12.27 25.08 -15.32
C GLY A 460 -13.14 24.37 -16.36
N ALA A 461 -14.28 24.96 -16.70
CA ALA A 461 -15.37 24.32 -17.44
C ALA A 461 -14.94 23.73 -18.81
N GLY A 462 -15.24 22.44 -19.00
CA GLY A 462 -14.90 21.71 -20.24
C GLY A 462 -15.11 20.20 -20.12
N CYS A 463 -16.26 19.75 -19.63
CA CYS A 463 -16.56 18.33 -19.43
C CYS A 463 -17.89 17.94 -20.11
N GLY A 464 -17.80 17.19 -21.22
CA GLY A 464 -18.93 16.47 -21.79
C GLY A 464 -18.99 15.07 -21.22
N GLY A 465 -20.15 14.63 -20.74
CA GLY A 465 -20.34 13.26 -20.26
C GLY A 465 -20.35 12.26 -21.41
N VAL A 466 -19.74 11.08 -21.20
CA VAL A 466 -19.81 9.95 -22.13
C VAL A 466 -20.17 8.70 -21.33
N GLY A 467 -21.20 7.97 -21.76
CA GLY A 467 -21.66 6.75 -21.11
C GLY A 467 -20.73 5.56 -21.35
N GLY A 468 -20.81 4.56 -20.48
CA GLY A 468 -19.99 3.35 -20.60
C GLY A 468 -20.31 2.52 -21.84
N GLY A 469 -19.27 1.97 -22.45
CA GLY A 469 -19.36 0.99 -23.53
C GLY A 469 -18.05 0.20 -23.62
N GLY A 470 -18.11 -1.11 -23.35
CA GLY A 470 -16.99 -2.01 -23.58
C GLY A 470 -16.74 -2.22 -25.08
N GLY A 471 -15.47 -2.22 -25.50
CA GLY A 471 -15.06 -2.34 -26.90
C GLY A 471 -14.38 -1.09 -27.50
N GLY A 472 -13.77 -0.25 -26.67
CA GLY A 472 -12.95 0.90 -27.09
C GLY A 472 -11.54 0.83 -26.49
N ASP A 473 -10.57 1.48 -27.13
CA ASP A 473 -9.17 1.58 -26.66
C ASP A 473 -9.09 1.91 -25.16
N LEU A 474 -8.34 1.13 -24.38
CA LEU A 474 -8.13 1.33 -22.95
C LEU A 474 -7.70 2.77 -22.61
N ALA A 475 -6.94 3.44 -23.48
CA ALA A 475 -6.55 4.84 -23.29
C ALA A 475 -7.73 5.83 -23.26
N SER A 476 -8.91 5.43 -23.75
CA SER A 476 -10.17 6.19 -23.76
C SER A 476 -11.12 5.88 -22.59
N HIS A 477 -10.73 5.00 -21.67
CA HIS A 477 -11.59 4.60 -20.55
C HIS A 477 -12.03 5.78 -19.67
N PRO A 478 -13.32 5.89 -19.26
CA PRO A 478 -13.85 7.03 -18.50
C PRO A 478 -13.06 7.43 -17.24
N ALA A 479 -12.48 6.46 -16.53
CA ALA A 479 -11.60 6.69 -15.37
C ALA A 479 -10.41 7.64 -15.64
N TYR A 480 -9.90 7.70 -16.88
CA TYR A 480 -8.85 8.65 -17.28
C TYR A 480 -9.39 10.06 -17.60
N GLY A 481 -10.70 10.22 -17.70
CA GLY A 481 -11.36 11.49 -17.96
C GLY A 481 -11.20 12.47 -16.81
N ARG A 482 -11.14 13.77 -17.15
CA ARG A 482 -11.12 14.85 -16.16
C ARG A 482 -12.46 14.92 -15.44
N ARG A 483 -12.43 14.91 -14.11
CA ARG A 483 -13.61 15.19 -13.28
C ARG A 483 -13.77 16.71 -13.07
N SER A 484 -15.02 17.16 -13.03
CA SER A 484 -15.37 18.54 -12.71
C SER A 484 -15.33 18.83 -11.21
N THR A 485 -15.42 17.79 -10.36
CA THR A 485 -15.49 17.87 -8.90
C THR A 485 -14.81 16.64 -8.29
N PHE A 486 -14.31 16.76 -7.05
CA PHE A 486 -13.74 15.66 -6.28
C PHE A 486 -14.70 15.30 -5.15
N GLY A 487 -15.46 14.21 -5.33
CA GLY A 487 -16.60 13.86 -4.46
C GLY A 487 -16.26 13.11 -3.18
N ARG A 488 -14.99 13.13 -2.73
CA ARG A 488 -14.45 12.31 -1.62
C ARG A 488 -14.72 10.82 -1.80
N ALA A 489 -14.33 10.28 -2.95
CA ALA A 489 -14.82 9.01 -3.45
C ALA A 489 -14.37 7.82 -2.59
N CYS A 490 -13.10 7.77 -2.19
CA CYS A 490 -12.62 6.71 -1.28
C CYS A 490 -13.28 6.80 0.09
N ILE A 491 -13.46 8.00 0.66
CA ILE A 491 -14.14 8.19 1.95
C ILE A 491 -15.59 7.71 1.87
N ASN A 492 -16.31 8.01 0.78
CA ASN A 492 -17.67 7.49 0.57
C ASN A 492 -17.69 5.96 0.41
N GLY A 493 -16.69 5.36 -0.26
CA GLY A 493 -16.54 3.91 -0.37
C GLY A 493 -16.26 3.24 0.98
N ILE A 494 -15.43 3.85 1.83
CA ILE A 494 -15.16 3.44 3.22
C ILE A 494 -16.44 3.47 4.04
N ASN A 495 -17.16 4.60 4.04
CA ASN A 495 -18.42 4.77 4.79
C ASN A 495 -19.52 3.80 4.33
N ARG A 496 -19.51 3.40 3.05
CA ARG A 496 -20.38 2.35 2.50
C ARG A 496 -19.92 0.94 2.81
N GLY A 497 -18.74 0.74 3.42
CA GLY A 497 -18.11 -0.57 3.64
C GLY A 497 -17.73 -1.31 2.36
N TYR A 498 -17.60 -0.61 1.23
CA TYR A 498 -17.41 -1.23 -0.10
C TYR A 498 -16.10 -2.03 -0.17
N PHE A 499 -14.98 -1.40 0.19
CA PHE A 499 -13.65 -2.01 0.11
C PHE A 499 -13.55 -3.27 0.98
N ARG A 500 -13.95 -3.19 2.25
CA ARG A 500 -13.96 -4.33 3.18
C ARG A 500 -14.82 -5.50 2.67
N ARG A 501 -16.00 -5.25 2.08
CA ARG A 501 -16.81 -6.31 1.45
C ARG A 501 -16.12 -6.95 0.26
N GLN A 502 -15.60 -6.13 -0.67
CA GLN A 502 -14.91 -6.63 -1.86
C GLN A 502 -13.68 -7.49 -1.52
N ILE A 503 -12.92 -7.10 -0.49
CA ILE A 503 -11.77 -7.86 0.02
C ILE A 503 -12.25 -9.17 0.69
N ALA A 504 -13.27 -9.11 1.56
CA ALA A 504 -13.80 -10.28 2.24
C ALA A 504 -14.41 -11.32 1.27
N GLU A 505 -15.13 -10.87 0.22
CA GLU A 505 -15.67 -11.74 -0.83
C GLU A 505 -14.56 -12.49 -1.58
N ALA A 506 -13.45 -11.81 -1.90
CA ALA A 506 -12.29 -12.44 -2.54
C ALA A 506 -11.55 -13.41 -1.61
N SER A 507 -11.35 -13.03 -0.35
CA SER A 507 -10.73 -13.88 0.67
C SER A 507 -11.54 -15.14 0.96
N TYR A 508 -12.88 -15.02 1.01
CA TYR A 508 -13.78 -16.14 1.25
C TYR A 508 -13.71 -17.16 0.10
N ARG A 509 -13.75 -16.70 -1.16
CA ARG A 509 -13.58 -17.56 -2.34
C ARG A 509 -12.24 -18.33 -2.30
N PHE A 510 -11.15 -17.66 -1.93
CA PHE A 510 -9.84 -18.30 -1.79
C PHE A 510 -9.82 -19.40 -0.71
N SER A 511 -10.54 -19.21 0.41
CA SER A 511 -10.72 -20.25 1.44
C SER A 511 -11.47 -21.45 0.88
N GLU A 512 -12.62 -21.23 0.22
CA GLU A 512 -13.42 -22.31 -0.39
C GLU A 512 -12.59 -23.10 -1.43
N GLU A 513 -11.81 -22.44 -2.27
CA GLU A 513 -10.89 -23.09 -3.23
C GLU A 513 -9.83 -23.97 -2.53
N CYS A 514 -9.30 -23.53 -1.38
CA CYS A 514 -8.30 -24.28 -0.61
C CYS A 514 -8.90 -25.45 0.18
N GLU A 515 -10.13 -25.29 0.68
CA GLU A 515 -10.88 -26.32 1.42
C GLU A 515 -11.43 -27.41 0.49
N ALA A 516 -11.88 -27.04 -0.71
CA ALA A 516 -12.29 -27.99 -1.75
C ALA A 516 -11.13 -28.80 -2.34
N GLY A 517 -9.89 -28.31 -2.19
CA GLY A 517 -8.69 -28.89 -2.79
C GLY A 517 -8.46 -28.47 -4.25
N ASP A 518 -9.28 -27.56 -4.79
CA ASP A 518 -9.09 -26.92 -6.10
C ASP A 518 -7.80 -26.08 -6.12
N ARG A 519 -7.39 -25.54 -4.97
CA ARG A 519 -6.14 -24.81 -4.78
C ARG A 519 -5.21 -25.51 -3.78
N ILE A 520 -4.05 -25.94 -4.26
CA ILE A 520 -3.06 -26.69 -3.47
C ILE A 520 -2.07 -25.76 -2.75
N ILE A 521 -1.96 -25.93 -1.44
CA ILE A 521 -0.97 -25.31 -0.57
C ILE A 521 -0.04 -26.41 -0.02
N VAL A 522 1.15 -26.50 -0.59
CA VAL A 522 2.18 -27.50 -0.24
C VAL A 522 2.58 -27.40 1.25
N GLY A 523 2.50 -28.53 1.94
CA GLY A 523 2.74 -28.66 3.38
C GLY A 523 1.50 -28.42 4.26
N VAL A 524 0.37 -27.99 3.67
CA VAL A 524 -0.86 -27.66 4.41
C VAL A 524 -2.02 -28.58 4.02
N ASN A 525 -2.52 -28.50 2.78
CA ASN A 525 -3.61 -29.36 2.29
C ASN A 525 -3.14 -30.50 1.36
N ALA A 526 -1.89 -30.46 0.89
CA ALA A 526 -1.24 -31.58 0.20
C ALA A 526 0.26 -31.65 0.53
N TYR A 527 0.88 -32.81 0.31
CA TYR A 527 2.29 -33.09 0.61
C TYR A 527 2.65 -32.83 2.09
N THR A 528 1.73 -33.15 3.00
CA THR A 528 1.89 -33.02 4.45
C THR A 528 2.80 -34.11 5.02
N GLU A 529 3.52 -33.80 6.11
CA GLU A 529 4.36 -34.76 6.84
C GLU A 529 3.81 -34.97 8.26
N SER A 530 3.62 -36.23 8.68
CA SER A 530 3.02 -36.56 9.98
C SER A 530 3.96 -36.34 11.17
N ASP A 531 5.27 -36.42 10.94
CA ASP A 531 6.32 -36.36 11.97
C ASP A 531 7.17 -35.08 11.86
N GLU A 532 6.59 -33.97 11.36
CA GLU A 532 7.33 -32.73 11.12
C GLU A 532 7.94 -32.17 12.41
N LYS A 533 9.28 -32.09 12.45
CA LYS A 533 10.03 -31.46 13.54
C LYS A 533 10.25 -30.00 13.22
N ARG A 534 9.59 -29.09 13.95
CA ARG A 534 9.82 -27.63 13.90
C ARG A 534 11.32 -27.33 14.15
N PRO A 535 12.12 -26.99 13.12
CA PRO A 535 13.59 -27.05 13.23
C PRO A 535 14.24 -25.66 13.31
N ILE A 536 13.44 -24.59 13.30
CA ILE A 536 13.88 -23.20 13.21
C ILE A 536 13.78 -22.48 14.55
N GLU A 537 14.77 -21.64 14.83
CA GLU A 537 14.77 -20.72 15.96
C GLU A 537 13.74 -19.59 15.71
N ILE A 538 13.10 -19.11 16.77
CA ILE A 538 12.09 -18.03 16.71
C ILE A 538 12.55 -16.91 17.65
N LEU A 539 12.52 -15.66 17.19
CA LEU A 539 12.86 -14.51 18.01
C LEU A 539 11.80 -14.31 19.12
N GLN A 540 12.23 -14.35 20.38
CA GLN A 540 11.37 -14.08 21.53
C GLN A 540 11.66 -12.71 22.13
N ILE A 541 10.61 -11.87 22.24
CA ILE A 541 10.69 -10.58 22.92
C ILE A 541 10.38 -10.77 24.41
N SER A 542 11.30 -10.35 25.26
CA SER A 542 11.17 -10.40 26.72
C SER A 542 10.22 -9.31 27.23
N HIS A 543 9.34 -9.64 28.18
CA HIS A 543 8.52 -8.66 28.90
C HIS A 543 9.35 -7.59 29.64
N GLN A 544 10.66 -7.82 29.86
CA GLN A 544 11.55 -6.77 30.39
C GLN A 544 11.61 -5.52 29.48
N VAL A 545 11.37 -5.66 28.16
CA VAL A 545 11.26 -4.50 27.25
C VAL A 545 10.15 -3.55 27.70
N GLU A 546 8.97 -4.09 27.97
CA GLU A 546 7.79 -3.35 28.41
C GLU A 546 8.03 -2.66 29.76
N VAL A 547 8.60 -3.40 30.72
CA VAL A 547 8.97 -2.86 32.05
C VAL A 547 9.97 -1.71 31.91
N GLU A 548 11.07 -1.91 31.18
CA GLU A 548 12.08 -0.87 30.98
C GLU A 548 11.53 0.35 30.22
N GLN A 549 10.68 0.15 29.21
CA GLN A 549 10.10 1.25 28.44
C GLN A 549 9.19 2.11 29.31
N CYS A 550 8.32 1.50 30.11
CA CYS A 550 7.46 2.19 31.08
C CYS A 550 8.28 2.93 32.16
N GLU A 551 9.37 2.34 32.67
CA GLU A 551 10.27 3.01 33.63
C GLU A 551 11.00 4.22 33.02
N ARG A 552 11.45 4.10 31.76
CA ARG A 552 12.06 5.21 30.99
C ARG A 552 11.05 6.33 30.76
N LEU A 553 9.84 5.99 30.30
CA LEU A 553 8.75 6.94 30.06
C LEU A 553 8.33 7.68 31.34
N ALA A 554 8.14 6.97 32.45
CA ALA A 554 7.84 7.58 33.75
C ALA A 554 8.97 8.51 34.21
N SER A 555 10.23 8.16 33.93
CA SER A 555 11.40 8.99 34.25
C SER A 555 11.56 10.21 33.33
N PHE A 556 11.11 10.12 32.07
CA PHE A 556 11.01 11.23 31.13
C PHE A 556 9.90 12.20 31.54
N LYS A 557 8.68 11.70 31.80
CA LYS A 557 7.52 12.47 32.24
C LYS A 557 7.80 13.27 33.53
N LYS A 558 8.68 12.78 34.42
CA LYS A 558 9.12 13.46 35.66
C LYS A 558 10.16 14.57 35.49
N ARG A 559 10.99 14.55 34.43
CA ARG A 559 12.13 15.49 34.25
C ARG A 559 11.80 16.74 33.43
N ARG A 560 10.77 16.67 32.58
CA ARG A 560 10.38 17.74 31.66
C ARG A 560 9.65 18.90 32.35
N ASP A 561 9.67 20.07 31.72
CA ASP A 561 8.89 21.24 32.15
C ASP A 561 7.42 21.08 31.76
N ALA A 562 6.57 20.82 32.76
CA ALA A 562 5.12 20.63 32.56
C ALA A 562 4.41 21.88 32.00
N GLY A 563 4.92 23.08 32.25
CA GLY A 563 4.37 24.32 31.71
C GLY A 563 4.70 24.51 30.24
N VAL A 564 5.90 24.09 29.81
CA VAL A 564 6.30 24.03 28.38
C VAL A 564 5.44 23.00 27.63
N VAL A 565 5.31 21.79 28.17
CA VAL A 565 4.46 20.72 27.60
C VAL A 565 3.01 21.20 27.44
N ALA A 566 2.40 21.75 28.50
CA ALA A 566 1.00 22.20 28.45
C ALA A 566 0.75 23.27 27.37
N ARG A 567 1.69 24.21 27.18
CA ARG A 567 1.59 25.22 26.11
C ARG A 567 1.72 24.61 24.71
N ALA A 568 2.63 23.66 24.52
CA ALA A 568 2.81 22.99 23.23
C ALA A 568 1.61 22.10 22.86
N LEU A 569 0.98 21.42 23.82
CA LEU A 569 -0.24 20.65 23.59
C LEU A 569 -1.43 21.56 23.25
N GLU A 570 -1.59 22.70 23.93
CA GLU A 570 -2.66 23.64 23.56
C GLU A 570 -2.41 24.33 22.21
N ASN A 571 -1.14 24.54 21.84
CA ASN A 571 -0.77 25.00 20.50
C ASN A 571 -1.24 24.01 19.41
N ILE A 572 -1.00 22.70 19.60
CA ILE A 572 -1.52 21.65 18.70
C ILE A 572 -3.05 21.75 18.59
N ARG A 573 -3.77 21.89 19.71
CA ARG A 573 -5.23 22.06 19.70
C ARG A 573 -5.68 23.32 18.95
N ASP A 574 -5.04 24.47 19.16
CA ASP A 574 -5.38 25.71 18.47
C ASP A 574 -5.16 25.60 16.95
N VAL A 575 -4.06 25.02 16.49
CA VAL A 575 -3.82 24.77 15.05
C VAL A 575 -4.83 23.76 14.48
N CYS A 576 -5.21 22.72 15.24
CA CYS A 576 -6.26 21.78 14.85
C CYS A 576 -7.64 22.44 14.68
N ARG A 577 -7.96 23.45 15.51
CA ARG A 577 -9.18 24.29 15.38
C ARG A 577 -9.08 25.34 14.27
N GLY A 578 -7.88 25.59 13.73
CA GLY A 578 -7.60 26.70 12.81
C GLY A 578 -7.53 28.08 13.48
N ALA A 579 -7.26 28.12 14.78
CA ALA A 579 -6.95 29.35 15.50
C ALA A 579 -5.47 29.73 15.35
N ALA A 580 -5.15 31.02 15.52
CA ALA A 580 -3.77 31.46 15.64
C ALA A 580 -3.14 30.92 16.94
N PRO A 581 -1.88 30.44 16.93
CA PRO A 581 -1.26 29.78 18.05
C PRO A 581 -0.89 30.77 19.16
N ARG A 582 -1.68 30.77 20.24
CA ARG A 582 -1.58 31.78 21.32
C ARG A 582 -0.34 31.65 22.21
N HIS A 583 0.36 30.52 22.15
CA HIS A 583 1.41 30.14 23.10
C HIS A 583 2.68 29.57 22.45
N ALA A 584 2.95 29.95 21.20
CA ALA A 584 4.17 29.61 20.45
C ALA A 584 5.45 29.82 21.27
N ILE A 585 6.34 28.84 21.30
CA ILE A 585 7.59 28.84 22.08
C ILE A 585 8.82 29.01 21.16
N ASN A 586 8.72 28.54 19.90
CA ASN A 586 9.77 28.50 18.88
C ASN A 586 11.09 27.86 19.36
N LEU A 587 11.03 26.54 19.56
CA LEU A 587 12.16 25.74 20.03
C LEU A 587 13.15 25.32 18.92
N LEU A 588 12.85 25.57 17.64
CA LEU A 588 13.73 25.20 16.51
C LEU A 588 14.84 26.23 16.28
N ASP A 589 14.47 27.50 16.18
CA ASP A 589 15.34 28.60 15.74
C ASP A 589 15.49 29.69 16.82
N GLY A 590 14.93 29.45 18.01
CA GLY A 590 14.85 30.43 19.10
C GLY A 590 13.85 31.57 18.84
N PRO A 591 13.81 32.59 19.70
CA PRO A 591 12.76 33.62 19.68
C PRO A 591 12.75 34.53 18.43
N SER A 592 13.73 34.39 17.53
CA SER A 592 13.87 35.16 16.29
C SER A 592 13.55 34.38 15.00
N GLY A 593 13.27 33.08 15.08
CA GLY A 593 12.95 32.27 13.90
C GLY A 593 11.48 32.34 13.45
N PRO A 594 11.10 31.62 12.39
CA PRO A 594 9.69 31.40 12.07
C PRO A 594 9.02 30.63 13.22
N GLY A 595 8.02 31.26 13.87
CA GLY A 595 7.27 30.61 14.94
C GLY A 595 6.49 29.38 14.46
N CYS A 596 5.81 28.69 15.37
CA CYS A 596 4.97 27.54 15.02
C CYS A 596 3.69 27.91 14.22
N GLU A 597 3.50 29.18 13.86
CA GLU A 597 2.46 29.63 12.93
C GLU A 597 2.68 29.03 11.54
N PRO A 598 1.74 28.24 10.99
CA PRO A 598 1.92 27.61 9.69
C PRO A 598 2.22 28.62 8.56
N GLY A 599 1.63 29.82 8.64
CA GLY A 599 1.88 30.91 7.69
C GLY A 599 3.34 31.40 7.67
N ALA A 600 4.06 31.36 8.80
CA ALA A 600 5.49 31.70 8.85
C ALA A 600 6.36 30.68 8.11
N TRP A 601 5.88 29.45 7.97
CA TRP A 601 6.46 28.37 7.16
C TRP A 601 5.94 28.36 5.72
N GLY A 602 5.13 29.36 5.34
CA GLY A 602 4.41 29.47 4.08
C GLY A 602 3.22 28.49 3.92
N LEU A 603 2.96 27.64 4.91
CA LEU A 603 1.96 26.57 4.89
C LEU A 603 0.54 27.14 5.06
N HIS A 604 -0.45 26.35 4.66
CA HIS A 604 -1.84 26.62 5.00
C HIS A 604 -2.06 26.72 6.52
N ALA A 605 -2.93 27.63 6.95
CA ALA A 605 -3.11 28.05 8.36
C ALA A 605 -3.48 26.93 9.36
N THR A 606 -3.86 25.75 8.88
CA THR A 606 -4.25 24.58 9.69
C THR A 606 -3.27 23.41 9.63
N ASN A 607 -2.09 23.61 9.01
CA ASN A 607 -1.07 22.57 8.89
C ASN A 607 -0.41 22.30 10.25
N VAL A 608 -0.55 21.08 10.79
CA VAL A 608 -0.11 20.78 12.17
C VAL A 608 1.39 20.54 12.33
N MET A 609 2.14 20.34 11.24
CA MET A 609 3.53 19.89 11.34
C MET A 609 4.44 20.81 12.18
N PRO A 610 4.40 22.15 12.06
CA PRO A 610 5.20 23.03 12.92
C PRO A 610 4.89 22.86 14.42
N ALA A 611 3.61 22.69 14.78
CA ALA A 611 3.18 22.51 16.17
C ALA A 611 3.57 21.12 16.72
N LEU A 612 3.54 20.06 15.90
CA LEU A 612 4.02 18.73 16.29
C LEU A 612 5.54 18.68 16.48
N ILE A 613 6.30 19.40 15.65
CA ILE A 613 7.77 19.48 15.80
C ILE A 613 8.12 20.28 17.07
N GLU A 614 7.39 21.37 17.35
CA GLU A 614 7.51 22.10 18.61
C GLU A 614 7.14 21.20 19.81
N GLY A 615 6.04 20.44 19.75
CA GLY A 615 5.64 19.48 20.78
C GLY A 615 6.71 18.41 21.06
N SER A 616 7.35 17.91 20.00
CA SER A 616 8.46 16.95 20.11
C SER A 616 9.67 17.56 20.83
N LEU A 617 10.02 18.82 20.54
CA LEU A 617 11.09 19.55 21.22
C LEU A 617 10.71 19.99 22.65
N ALA A 618 9.42 20.19 22.91
CA ALA A 618 8.84 20.50 24.21
C ALA A 618 8.77 19.28 25.16
N ASN A 619 9.19 18.09 24.70
CA ASN A 619 9.10 16.82 25.42
C ASN A 619 7.64 16.37 25.69
N CYS A 620 6.72 16.66 24.78
CA CYS A 620 5.45 15.95 24.69
C CYS A 620 5.69 14.50 24.25
N THR A 621 4.87 13.56 24.72
CA THR A 621 4.90 12.17 24.26
C THR A 621 4.06 11.96 22.99
N LEU A 622 4.18 10.76 22.41
CA LEU A 622 3.36 10.32 21.28
C LEU A 622 1.87 10.38 21.63
N GLY A 623 1.47 9.71 22.72
CA GLY A 623 0.09 9.63 23.18
C GLY A 623 -0.49 11.00 23.51
N GLU A 624 0.29 11.92 24.10
CA GLU A 624 -0.17 13.28 24.39
C GLU A 624 -0.41 14.11 23.13
N MET A 625 0.49 14.05 22.14
CA MET A 625 0.32 14.78 20.87
C MET A 625 -0.83 14.22 20.04
N VAL A 626 -0.99 12.89 20.03
CA VAL A 626 -2.13 12.20 19.43
C VAL A 626 -3.43 12.60 20.13
N GLN A 627 -3.46 12.60 21.47
CA GLN A 627 -4.65 12.95 22.23
C GLN A 627 -5.02 14.43 22.05
N ALA A 628 -4.06 15.35 21.98
CA ALA A 628 -4.33 16.76 21.68
C ALA A 628 -5.02 16.96 20.32
N MET A 629 -4.68 16.15 19.30
CA MET A 629 -5.42 16.15 18.03
C MET A 629 -6.79 15.47 18.16
N ALA A 630 -6.88 14.36 18.90
CA ALA A 630 -8.13 13.63 19.15
C ALA A 630 -9.17 14.45 19.92
N ASP A 631 -8.74 15.36 20.80
CA ASP A 631 -9.61 16.31 21.52
C ASP A 631 -10.39 17.24 20.55
N ILE A 632 -9.93 17.39 19.31
CA ILE A 632 -10.55 18.22 18.26
C ILE A 632 -11.17 17.40 17.12
N TYR A 633 -10.49 16.32 16.70
CA TYR A 633 -10.91 15.50 15.56
C TYR A 633 -11.77 14.29 15.94
N GLY A 634 -11.84 13.94 17.22
CA GLY A 634 -12.42 12.69 17.72
C GLY A 634 -11.53 11.48 17.46
N ARG A 635 -11.80 10.37 18.16
CA ARG A 635 -11.25 9.04 17.81
C ARG A 635 -12.29 8.24 17.03
N TYR A 636 -11.85 7.40 16.10
CA TYR A 636 -12.71 6.54 15.29
C TYR A 636 -12.70 5.10 15.82
N SER A 637 -13.89 4.51 15.96
CA SER A 637 -14.10 3.17 16.54
C SER A 637 -14.17 2.03 15.50
N GLY A 638 -14.02 2.33 14.21
CA GLY A 638 -13.89 1.31 13.16
C GLY A 638 -15.19 0.71 12.61
N GLY A 639 -16.35 1.16 13.08
CA GLY A 639 -17.67 0.69 12.64
C GLY A 639 -18.64 1.83 12.27
N PRO A 640 -19.69 1.55 11.48
CA PRO A 640 -20.84 2.44 11.39
C PRO A 640 -21.54 2.54 12.75
N GLU A 641 -21.96 3.75 13.12
CA GLU A 641 -23.05 3.92 14.09
C GLU A 641 -24.35 3.56 13.37
N TRP A 642 -24.86 2.35 13.63
CA TRP A 642 -26.08 1.78 13.02
C TRP A 642 -27.36 2.27 13.70
#